data_AF-A0A1Y2AXD3-F1
#
_entry.id   AF-A0A1Y2AXD3-F1
#
_cell.length_a   1.000
_cell.length_b   1.000
_cell.length_c   1.000
_cell.angle_alpha   90.00
_cell.angle_beta   90.00
_cell.angle_gamma   90.00
#
_symmetry.space_group_name_H-M   'P 1'
#
loop_
_entity.id
_entity.type
_entity.pdbx_description
1 polymer ?
#
loop_
_entity_poly.entity_id
_entity_poly.type
_entity_poly.pdbx_seq_one_letter_code
_entity_poly.pdbx_strand_id
1 'polypeptide(L)'
;MMLFNKLQILWATIVAVVGVALWTTEVSAYTKITGMKALILHVKNPIPSVTEALDAYGIDYVEWDVSGLGEKETLTPKLFDKRPLYYMIIIDGSLEVYDESENSWKSVLTPDQWSELDDYEASHRVRRVVVNQYPKPRSSDSEWGGYEKGQVLPQQIVCADNDSTHKIFNEARVRRSAPLTSEGLIHSNVEYSEDDGVIPILYFKPNDIIIKKTLAAAIFDIGDGREVLTFFLQFSSESITTTILNHLWITWASRGLIPGYRRVLFTPQVENVFLSTSVIDDSLPVTTELKDALTHQYRATAKDYENIMNFMNDLSKTHSLNYGSILKMELVFNGKGILTSNSETNNNKKKRSLNANNKSERDIFIDEINKYWDSRHEEMEKDDLFNFFSNMNHRRKFNWVSNTYSNSVLLDASEQEIVDEILKNIESAMHLGLISRHLENSELWWSKGSIGTRGSLGFTDVKVVNILKKYNIHYGLGNKLRSDIVHPFNSYLPWSSILGDFQVIPRNKRLLLRWATTPKESVWLYNKYHNETTSEPLDHILTKTNKKKRAARSNNDGEDEAWFNVLEAEANEAVLSLLKLKHDPFVFNQSNLKVLSDGSSSIVSEWIDITLQKLNSYVYWPMFSYKSDDLGTYYKLRSLRRECGSEFHYSHNETHILGIEVSSNQPCVVPITVTGDIVQTASDPNLTFEKVGTDPLTVWVTVPGDNTSKIINLNPPLSYFDKTIVHFYGEESFEPDSGIEGDDEEEEKEEEEIEIIEVKKEGEDEGEVKEEILLKDENQEILIATSSKHIKNVQKPAENEKENLKDAMEKILNS
;
A
#
# COMPACT_ATOMS: atom_id res chain seq x y z
N MET A 1 -50.87 -65.87 9.85
CA MET A 1 -49.96 -64.96 9.12
C MET A 1 -50.39 -63.49 9.17
N MET A 2 -51.62 -63.11 8.81
CA MET A 2 -52.02 -61.68 8.78
C MET A 2 -51.95 -60.87 10.10
N LEU A 3 -52.00 -61.51 11.28
CA LEU A 3 -51.85 -60.77 12.55
C LEU A 3 -50.40 -60.35 12.86
N PHE A 4 -49.39 -61.09 12.40
CA PHE A 4 -47.99 -60.78 12.71
C PHE A 4 -47.50 -59.52 11.97
N ASN A 5 -47.90 -59.34 10.70
CA ASN A 5 -47.54 -58.14 9.94
C ASN A 5 -48.16 -56.85 10.51
N LYS A 6 -49.34 -56.92 11.15
CA LYS A 6 -49.95 -55.73 11.78
C LYS A 6 -49.24 -55.29 13.06
N LEU A 7 -48.62 -56.21 13.80
CA LEU A 7 -47.88 -55.85 15.02
C LEU A 7 -46.49 -55.25 14.70
N GLN A 8 -45.78 -55.76 13.68
CA GLN A 8 -44.51 -55.16 13.25
C GLN A 8 -44.68 -53.75 12.70
N ILE A 9 -45.75 -53.49 11.94
CA ILE A 9 -46.03 -52.13 11.42
C ILE A 9 -46.32 -51.16 12.57
N LEU A 10 -47.08 -51.58 13.60
CA LEU A 10 -47.39 -50.70 14.75
C LEU A 10 -46.16 -50.31 15.57
N TRP A 11 -45.18 -51.22 15.74
CA TRP A 11 -43.93 -50.91 16.42
C TRP A 11 -43.01 -50.00 15.60
N ALA A 12 -42.97 -50.17 14.28
CA ALA A 12 -42.21 -49.27 13.40
C ALA A 12 -42.73 -47.83 13.44
N THR A 13 -44.06 -47.62 13.46
CA THR A 13 -44.65 -46.28 13.53
C THR A 13 -44.41 -45.59 14.87
N ILE A 14 -44.42 -46.32 16.00
CA ILE A 14 -44.18 -45.72 17.33
C ILE A 14 -42.71 -45.31 17.50
N VAL A 15 -41.76 -46.10 17.00
CA VAL A 15 -40.33 -45.73 17.02
C VAL A 15 -40.06 -44.54 16.08
N ALA A 16 -40.75 -44.45 14.93
CA ALA A 16 -40.64 -43.29 14.05
C ALA A 16 -41.22 -42.01 14.69
N VAL A 17 -42.35 -42.08 15.40
CA VAL A 17 -42.96 -40.89 16.02
C VAL A 17 -42.21 -40.41 17.27
N VAL A 18 -41.60 -41.31 18.06
CA VAL A 18 -40.75 -40.92 19.19
C VAL A 18 -39.35 -40.49 18.74
N GLY A 19 -38.81 -41.09 17.67
CA GLY A 19 -37.53 -40.69 17.06
C GLY A 19 -37.56 -39.33 16.37
N VAL A 20 -38.71 -38.93 15.80
CA VAL A 20 -38.89 -37.62 15.18
C VAL A 20 -39.22 -36.52 16.21
N ALA A 21 -39.81 -36.86 17.36
CA ALA A 21 -40.14 -35.90 18.41
C ALA A 21 -38.95 -35.51 19.34
N LEU A 22 -37.79 -36.15 19.18
CA LEU A 22 -36.55 -35.82 19.92
C LEU A 22 -35.50 -35.10 19.05
N TRP A 23 -35.86 -34.73 17.81
CA TRP A 23 -35.04 -33.91 16.89
C TRP A 23 -35.78 -32.65 16.41
N THR A 24 -36.76 -32.16 17.17
CA THR A 24 -37.45 -30.88 16.92
C THR A 24 -37.31 -29.90 18.09
N THR A 25 -36.19 -30.00 18.83
CA THR A 25 -35.58 -28.84 19.50
C THR A 25 -34.22 -28.57 18.87
N GLU A 26 -34.17 -28.55 17.53
CA GLU A 26 -33.33 -27.52 16.91
C GLU A 26 -33.89 -26.19 17.39
N VAL A 27 -33.23 -25.61 18.39
CA VAL A 27 -33.21 -24.17 18.54
C VAL A 27 -32.67 -23.67 17.21
N SER A 28 -33.57 -23.19 16.35
CA SER A 28 -33.21 -22.37 15.20
C SER A 28 -32.38 -21.22 15.77
N ALA A 29 -31.05 -21.37 15.72
CA ALA A 29 -30.12 -20.35 16.16
C ALA A 29 -30.42 -19.13 15.29
N TYR A 30 -31.10 -18.15 15.88
CA TYR A 30 -31.61 -17.00 15.14
C TYR A 30 -30.42 -16.31 14.49
N THR A 31 -30.30 -16.43 13.17
CA THR A 31 -29.25 -15.79 12.40
C THR A 31 -29.42 -14.29 12.53
N LYS A 32 -28.57 -13.68 13.36
CA LYS A 32 -28.48 -12.23 13.51
C LYS A 32 -27.80 -11.67 12.26
N ILE A 33 -28.14 -10.42 11.94
CA ILE A 33 -27.49 -9.67 10.84
C ILE A 33 -27.06 -8.32 11.42
N THR A 34 -25.78 -8.00 11.29
CA THR A 34 -25.16 -6.75 11.77
C THR A 34 -24.50 -6.03 10.60
N GLY A 35 -24.63 -4.69 10.54
CA GLY A 35 -23.95 -3.85 9.57
C GLY A 35 -22.43 -3.81 9.76
N MET A 36 -21.68 -3.73 8.67
CA MET A 36 -20.22 -3.69 8.68
C MET A 36 -19.67 -2.26 8.54
N LYS A 37 -20.19 -1.33 9.35
CA LYS A 37 -19.65 0.04 9.47
C LYS A 37 -18.79 0.15 10.74
N ALA A 38 -17.73 0.96 10.71
CA ALA A 38 -16.99 1.31 11.93
C ALA A 38 -17.64 2.53 12.61
N LEU A 39 -17.66 2.56 13.94
CA LEU A 39 -18.03 3.75 14.72
C LEU A 39 -16.79 4.37 15.35
N ILE A 40 -16.56 5.67 15.14
CA ILE A 40 -15.46 6.41 15.75
C ILE A 40 -16.06 7.42 16.72
N LEU A 41 -15.83 7.21 18.02
CA LEU A 41 -16.21 8.14 19.08
C LEU A 41 -15.01 9.02 19.43
N HIS A 42 -15.19 10.33 19.39
CA HIS A 42 -14.15 11.29 19.70
C HIS A 42 -14.72 12.53 20.41
N VAL A 43 -13.84 13.41 20.87
CA VAL A 43 -14.19 14.63 21.61
C VAL A 43 -13.59 15.83 20.89
N LYS A 44 -14.45 16.72 20.37
CA LYS A 44 -14.13 17.95 19.61
C LYS A 44 -13.39 17.76 18.28
N ASN A 45 -12.29 17.00 18.26
CA ASN A 45 -11.41 16.84 17.11
C ASN A 45 -11.46 15.39 16.61
N PRO A 46 -11.51 15.15 15.28
CA PRO A 46 -11.42 13.82 14.69
C PRO A 46 -10.01 13.23 14.87
N ILE A 47 -9.82 11.96 14.48
CA ILE A 47 -8.54 11.25 14.57
C ILE A 47 -8.04 10.90 13.15
N PRO A 48 -7.32 11.80 12.44
CA PRO A 48 -6.94 11.59 11.04
C PRO A 48 -6.21 10.27 10.76
N SER A 49 -5.38 9.79 11.70
CA SER A 49 -4.68 8.51 11.56
C SER A 49 -5.65 7.31 11.41
N VAL A 50 -6.78 7.33 12.14
CA VAL A 50 -7.79 6.27 12.12
C VAL A 50 -8.64 6.36 10.85
N THR A 51 -9.12 7.56 10.51
CA THR A 51 -9.97 7.76 9.32
C THR A 51 -9.20 7.53 8.03
N GLU A 52 -7.96 8.02 7.92
CA GLU A 52 -7.08 7.72 6.79
C GLU A 52 -6.85 6.22 6.60
N ALA A 53 -6.77 5.44 7.69
CA ALA A 53 -6.57 4.00 7.62
C ALA A 53 -7.84 3.24 7.21
N LEU A 54 -9.02 3.63 7.71
CA LEU A 54 -10.29 3.04 7.27
C LEU A 54 -10.56 3.35 5.79
N ASP A 55 -10.33 4.60 5.38
CA ASP A 55 -10.38 5.02 3.98
C ASP A 55 -9.39 4.25 3.09
N ALA A 56 -8.19 3.94 3.61
CA ALA A 56 -7.15 3.19 2.90
C ALA A 56 -7.64 1.81 2.46
N TYR A 57 -8.35 1.09 3.35
CA TYR A 57 -8.96 -0.21 3.06
C TYR A 57 -10.29 -0.10 2.30
N GLY A 58 -10.97 1.05 2.42
CA GLY A 58 -12.32 1.27 1.89
C GLY A 58 -13.43 0.88 2.85
N ILE A 59 -13.14 0.79 4.16
CA ILE A 59 -14.12 0.48 5.20
C ILE A 59 -14.99 1.73 5.45
N ASP A 60 -16.31 1.58 5.38
CA ASP A 60 -17.24 2.66 5.71
C ASP A 60 -17.33 2.88 7.22
N TYR A 61 -17.42 4.14 7.63
CA TYR A 61 -17.41 4.53 9.04
C TYR A 61 -18.31 5.72 9.33
N VAL A 62 -18.62 5.92 10.62
CA VAL A 62 -19.32 7.10 11.15
C VAL A 62 -18.43 7.72 12.22
N GLU A 63 -18.05 8.98 12.04
CA GLU A 63 -17.46 9.81 13.09
C GLU A 63 -18.56 10.48 13.92
N TRP A 64 -18.42 10.45 15.23
CA TRP A 64 -19.33 11.09 16.17
C TRP A 64 -18.55 11.79 17.29
N ASP A 65 -18.58 13.13 17.23
CA ASP A 65 -18.20 13.99 18.37
C ASP A 65 -19.26 13.85 19.47
N VAL A 66 -18.89 13.17 20.56
CA VAL A 66 -19.76 12.95 21.72
C VAL A 66 -19.73 14.11 22.71
N SER A 67 -18.90 15.14 22.50
CA SER A 67 -18.77 16.27 23.44
C SER A 67 -20.04 17.13 23.61
N GLY A 68 -20.95 17.07 22.63
CA GLY A 68 -22.26 17.75 22.68
C GLY A 68 -23.42 16.87 23.15
N LEU A 69 -23.18 15.64 23.60
CA LEU A 69 -24.24 14.70 23.98
C LEU A 69 -24.87 15.11 25.34
N GLY A 70 -26.18 15.33 25.37
CA GLY A 70 -26.87 15.64 26.62
C GLY A 70 -26.92 14.44 27.58
N GLU A 71 -26.83 14.69 28.90
CA GLU A 71 -26.86 13.65 29.96
C GLU A 71 -28.06 12.68 29.90
N LYS A 72 -29.16 13.09 29.24
CA LYS A 72 -30.41 12.32 29.10
C LYS A 72 -30.62 11.74 27.71
N GLU A 73 -29.68 11.95 26.79
CA GLU A 73 -29.69 11.32 25.47
C GLU A 73 -29.11 9.91 25.57
N THR A 74 -29.67 8.99 24.80
CA THR A 74 -29.27 7.58 24.76
C THR A 74 -28.40 7.32 23.53
N LEU A 75 -27.45 6.40 23.61
CA LEU A 75 -26.63 6.00 22.46
C LEU A 75 -27.40 5.06 21.52
N THR A 76 -28.26 4.21 22.08
CA THR A 76 -28.98 3.13 21.40
C THR A 76 -29.64 3.56 20.08
N PRO A 77 -30.36 4.69 19.96
CA PRO A 77 -30.96 5.10 18.68
C PRO A 77 -29.96 5.39 17.55
N LYS A 78 -28.67 5.57 17.85
CA LYS A 78 -27.57 5.76 16.88
C LYS A 78 -26.75 4.50 16.66
N LEU A 79 -26.93 3.46 17.48
CA LEU A 79 -26.27 2.14 17.36
C LEU A 79 -27.07 1.14 16.51
N PHE A 80 -28.35 1.42 16.21
CA PHE A 80 -29.26 0.52 15.49
C PHE A 80 -30.11 1.24 14.42
N ASP A 81 -30.36 0.58 13.28
CA ASP A 81 -31.56 0.80 12.44
C ASP A 81 -32.28 -0.55 12.26
N LYS A 82 -33.13 -0.89 13.23
CA LYS A 82 -33.80 -2.21 13.41
C LYS A 82 -32.85 -3.41 13.58
N ARG A 83 -31.58 -3.26 13.21
CA ARG A 83 -30.44 -4.16 13.32
C ARG A 83 -29.24 -3.38 13.85
N PRO A 84 -28.24 -4.03 14.47
CA PRO A 84 -27.00 -3.38 14.90
C PRO A 84 -26.24 -2.84 13.68
N LEU A 85 -25.72 -1.61 13.76
CA LEU A 85 -25.10 -0.91 12.62
C LEU A 85 -23.60 -1.14 12.46
N TYR A 86 -22.91 -1.40 13.57
CA TYR A 86 -21.45 -1.38 13.64
C TYR A 86 -20.84 -2.72 14.04
N TYR A 87 -19.72 -3.07 13.40
CA TYR A 87 -18.96 -4.31 13.65
C TYR A 87 -17.64 -4.09 14.39
N MET A 88 -17.21 -2.82 14.52
CA MET A 88 -16.07 -2.37 15.33
C MET A 88 -16.34 -0.96 15.86
N ILE A 89 -15.82 -0.66 17.05
CA ILE A 89 -15.91 0.65 17.71
C ILE A 89 -14.49 1.14 18.01
N ILE A 90 -14.20 2.39 17.67
CA ILE A 90 -12.92 3.06 17.91
C ILE A 90 -13.16 4.28 18.79
N ILE A 91 -12.31 4.50 19.79
CA ILE A 91 -12.49 5.53 20.82
C ILE A 91 -11.21 6.36 21.02
N ASP A 92 -11.36 7.69 21.12
CA ASP A 92 -10.28 8.63 21.51
C ASP A 92 -10.01 8.64 23.03
N GLY A 93 -9.11 7.76 23.46
CA GLY A 93 -8.77 7.55 24.86
C GLY A 93 -10.00 7.26 25.71
N SER A 94 -10.10 7.89 26.88
CA SER A 94 -11.24 7.77 27.79
C SER A 94 -12.48 8.64 27.43
N LEU A 95 -12.54 9.27 26.24
CA LEU A 95 -13.56 10.28 25.86
C LEU A 95 -13.70 11.43 26.87
N GLU A 96 -12.58 11.99 27.31
CA GLU A 96 -12.58 13.04 28.35
C GLU A 96 -12.45 14.46 27.78
N VAL A 97 -13.06 15.42 28.49
CA VAL A 97 -12.82 16.88 28.39
C VAL A 97 -12.16 17.37 29.68
N TYR A 98 -11.28 18.37 29.59
CA TYR A 98 -10.66 19.01 30.75
C TYR A 98 -11.65 19.95 31.45
N ASP A 99 -11.94 19.67 32.72
CA ASP A 99 -12.69 20.56 33.61
C ASP A 99 -11.71 21.52 34.30
N GLU A 100 -11.78 22.80 33.93
CA GLU A 100 -10.95 23.85 34.52
C GLU A 100 -11.30 24.15 35.98
N SER A 101 -12.53 23.89 36.40
CA SER A 101 -13.01 24.16 37.77
C SER A 101 -12.56 23.09 38.76
N GLU A 102 -12.51 21.83 38.31
CA GLU A 102 -11.99 20.70 39.10
C GLU A 102 -10.52 20.35 38.79
N ASN A 103 -9.89 21.06 37.84
CA ASN A 103 -8.50 20.84 37.40
C ASN A 103 -8.22 19.36 37.06
N SER A 104 -9.17 18.71 36.38
CA SER A 104 -9.14 17.28 36.09
C SER A 104 -9.84 16.94 34.77
N TRP A 105 -9.49 15.80 34.19
CA TRP A 105 -10.18 15.26 33.01
C TRP A 105 -11.44 14.51 33.45
N LYS A 106 -12.55 14.71 32.71
CA LYS A 106 -13.87 14.12 32.97
C LYS A 106 -14.42 13.48 31.71
N SER A 107 -14.94 12.25 31.82
CA SER A 107 -15.63 11.59 30.70
C SER A 107 -16.84 12.42 30.26
N VAL A 108 -17.04 12.57 28.95
CA VAL A 108 -18.23 13.24 28.40
C VAL A 108 -19.46 12.33 28.40
N LEU A 109 -19.26 11.00 28.45
CA LEU A 109 -20.33 10.04 28.53
C LEU A 109 -20.69 9.76 30.00
N THR A 110 -21.99 9.70 30.29
CA THR A 110 -22.48 9.27 31.60
C THR A 110 -22.24 7.76 31.81
N PRO A 111 -22.28 7.25 33.06
CA PRO A 111 -22.18 5.81 33.32
C PRO A 111 -23.25 4.99 32.58
N ASP A 112 -24.47 5.52 32.46
CA ASP A 112 -25.56 4.87 31.72
C ASP A 112 -25.25 4.81 30.20
N GLN A 113 -24.70 5.88 29.63
CA GLN A 113 -24.27 5.91 28.22
C GLN A 113 -23.10 4.96 27.96
N TRP A 114 -22.13 4.86 28.87
CA TRP A 114 -21.11 3.81 28.79
C TRP A 114 -21.72 2.41 28.85
N SER A 115 -22.69 2.18 29.73
CA SER A 115 -23.40 0.89 29.82
C SER A 115 -24.14 0.54 28.51
N GLU A 116 -24.75 1.51 27.81
CA GLU A 116 -25.38 1.26 26.50
C GLU A 116 -24.38 0.84 25.43
N LEU A 117 -23.16 1.40 25.44
CA LEU A 117 -22.09 1.03 24.51
C LEU A 117 -21.52 -0.36 24.84
N ASP A 118 -21.34 -0.63 26.13
CA ASP A 118 -20.87 -1.90 26.66
C ASP A 118 -21.86 -3.04 26.36
N ASP A 119 -23.16 -2.83 26.60
CA ASP A 119 -24.23 -3.77 26.27
C ASP A 119 -24.30 -4.07 24.77
N TYR A 120 -24.10 -3.05 23.92
CA TYR A 120 -24.05 -3.22 22.48
C TYR A 120 -22.91 -4.15 22.06
N GLU A 121 -21.71 -3.95 22.62
CA GLU A 121 -20.53 -4.76 22.32
C GLU A 121 -20.68 -6.20 22.79
N ALA A 122 -21.09 -6.42 24.04
CA ALA A 122 -21.28 -7.74 24.62
C ALA A 122 -22.34 -8.56 23.86
N SER A 123 -23.48 -7.96 23.55
CA SER A 123 -24.63 -8.65 22.91
C SER A 123 -24.44 -8.94 21.41
N HIS A 124 -23.46 -8.31 20.76
CA HIS A 124 -23.16 -8.45 19.33
C HIS A 124 -21.72 -8.89 19.01
N ARG A 125 -20.89 -9.18 20.04
CA ARG A 125 -19.47 -9.56 19.92
C ARG A 125 -18.61 -8.54 19.17
N VAL A 126 -18.97 -7.27 19.28
CA VAL A 126 -18.24 -6.16 18.63
C VAL A 126 -16.99 -5.83 19.44
N ARG A 127 -15.86 -5.66 18.74
CA ARG A 127 -14.56 -5.34 19.36
C ARG A 127 -14.38 -3.83 19.49
N ARG A 128 -13.83 -3.39 20.62
CA ARG A 128 -13.46 -2.00 20.89
C ARG A 128 -11.97 -1.79 20.67
N VAL A 129 -11.60 -0.69 20.04
CA VAL A 129 -10.22 -0.20 19.95
C VAL A 129 -10.14 1.16 20.65
N VAL A 130 -9.22 1.31 21.59
CA VAL A 130 -8.93 2.60 22.24
C VAL A 130 -7.57 3.08 21.74
N VAL A 131 -7.57 4.15 20.95
CA VAL A 131 -6.35 4.86 20.55
C VAL A 131 -6.10 6.03 21.50
N ASN A 132 -4.92 6.64 21.47
CA ASN A 132 -4.62 7.84 22.28
C ASN A 132 -4.80 7.67 23.80
N GLN A 133 -4.60 6.46 24.36
CA GLN A 133 -4.71 6.24 25.81
C GLN A 133 -3.42 6.67 26.53
N TYR A 134 -3.18 7.97 26.59
CA TYR A 134 -2.04 8.59 27.29
C TYR A 134 -2.51 9.80 28.11
N PRO A 135 -1.72 10.26 29.11
CA PRO A 135 -2.02 11.47 29.87
C PRO A 135 -2.26 12.69 28.97
N LYS A 136 -3.52 13.13 28.86
CA LYS A 136 -3.90 14.28 28.03
C LYS A 136 -3.39 15.61 28.65
N PRO A 137 -2.86 16.56 27.85
CA PRO A 137 -2.22 17.79 28.35
C PRO A 137 -3.19 18.75 29.05
N ARG A 138 -2.78 19.44 30.12
CA ARG A 138 -3.70 20.31 30.88
C ARG A 138 -4.10 21.57 30.08
N SER A 139 -5.41 21.76 29.92
CA SER A 139 -6.13 22.85 29.22
C SER A 139 -5.80 23.11 27.74
N SER A 140 -6.59 23.99 27.10
CA SER A 140 -6.56 24.27 25.65
C SER A 140 -6.12 25.70 25.31
N ASP A 141 -5.30 25.81 24.25
CA ASP A 141 -5.11 26.98 23.38
C ASP A 141 -4.37 28.24 23.87
N SER A 142 -3.62 28.22 24.99
CA SER A 142 -2.64 29.31 25.25
C SER A 142 -1.38 28.97 26.02
N GLU A 143 -1.33 27.85 26.75
CA GLU A 143 -0.10 27.34 27.35
C GLU A 143 0.13 25.90 26.86
N TRP A 144 1.27 25.62 26.21
CA TRP A 144 1.76 24.25 26.05
C TRP A 144 2.33 23.78 27.40
N GLY A 145 1.42 23.65 28.37
CA GLY A 145 1.66 23.58 29.82
C GLY A 145 2.16 22.23 30.31
N GLY A 146 3.36 21.84 29.87
CA GLY A 146 4.19 20.83 30.52
C GLY A 146 3.66 19.39 30.46
N TYR A 147 4.09 18.65 29.44
CA TYR A 147 4.23 17.19 29.56
C TYR A 147 5.21 16.87 30.70
N GLU A 148 4.97 15.76 31.40
CA GLU A 148 5.91 15.31 32.43
C GLU A 148 7.22 14.86 31.77
N LYS A 149 8.33 15.02 32.51
CA LYS A 149 9.67 14.64 32.05
C LYS A 149 9.76 13.12 31.87
N GLY A 150 9.40 12.65 30.68
CA GLY A 150 9.36 11.23 30.31
C GLY A 150 8.46 10.95 29.11
N GLN A 151 7.28 11.60 29.05
CA GLN A 151 6.17 11.24 28.15
C GLN A 151 6.42 11.42 26.65
N VAL A 152 7.53 12.07 26.26
CA VAL A 152 7.93 12.31 24.87
C VAL A 152 9.38 11.83 24.61
N LEU A 153 9.92 10.97 25.48
CA LEU A 153 11.24 10.36 25.28
C LEU A 153 11.12 9.17 24.33
N PRO A 154 11.82 9.15 23.19
CA PRO A 154 11.74 8.03 22.26
C PRO A 154 12.15 6.71 22.92
N GLN A 155 11.28 5.71 22.82
CA GLN A 155 11.51 4.33 23.20
C GLN A 155 11.24 3.43 21.99
N GLN A 156 12.05 2.38 21.83
CA GLN A 156 11.71 1.31 20.90
C GLN A 156 10.47 0.59 21.40
N ILE A 157 9.63 0.15 20.47
CA ILE A 157 8.41 -0.63 20.76
C ILE A 157 8.63 -2.05 20.24
N VAL A 158 8.34 -3.06 21.06
CA VAL A 158 8.52 -4.48 20.71
C VAL A 158 7.28 -5.32 20.95
N CYS A 159 7.16 -6.37 20.14
CA CYS A 159 6.14 -7.41 20.20
C CYS A 159 6.18 -8.16 21.54
N ALA A 160 5.01 -8.46 22.11
CA ALA A 160 4.88 -9.45 23.18
C ALA A 160 4.94 -10.89 22.62
N ASP A 161 5.34 -11.85 23.44
CA ASP A 161 5.37 -13.28 23.08
C ASP A 161 4.13 -13.99 23.65
N ASN A 162 3.09 -14.12 22.82
CA ASN A 162 1.88 -14.89 23.13
C ASN A 162 1.04 -15.13 21.87
N ASP A 163 0.17 -16.13 21.92
CA ASP A 163 -0.69 -16.54 20.78
C ASP A 163 -1.53 -15.41 20.20
N SER A 164 -2.10 -14.53 21.04
CA SER A 164 -2.91 -13.40 20.59
C SER A 164 -2.08 -12.42 19.76
N THR A 165 -0.86 -12.13 20.21
CA THR A 165 0.06 -11.24 19.50
C THR A 165 0.53 -11.87 18.20
N HIS A 166 0.92 -13.15 18.24
CA HIS A 166 1.31 -13.92 17.06
C HIS A 166 0.20 -13.94 16.01
N LYS A 167 -1.04 -14.19 16.43
CA LYS A 167 -2.20 -14.17 15.53
C LYS A 167 -2.39 -12.80 14.88
N ILE A 168 -2.40 -11.70 15.64
CA ILE A 168 -2.66 -10.36 15.10
C ILE A 168 -1.59 -9.93 14.09
N PHE A 169 -0.31 -10.12 14.44
CA PHE A 169 0.81 -9.79 13.54
C PHE A 169 0.78 -10.66 12.27
N ASN A 170 0.53 -11.96 12.43
CA ASN A 170 0.51 -12.87 11.29
C ASN A 170 -0.71 -12.63 10.40
N GLU A 171 -1.92 -12.43 10.94
CA GLU A 171 -3.10 -12.05 10.15
C GLU A 171 -2.91 -10.72 9.40
N ALA A 172 -2.33 -9.71 10.06
CA ALA A 172 -2.00 -8.43 9.44
C ALA A 172 -0.83 -8.52 8.43
N ARG A 173 -0.07 -9.63 8.42
CA ARG A 173 1.19 -9.83 7.66
C ARG A 173 2.24 -8.76 7.98
N VAL A 174 2.29 -8.33 9.24
CA VAL A 174 3.28 -7.40 9.81
C VAL A 174 4.39 -8.23 10.47
N ARG A 175 5.64 -7.80 10.37
CA ARG A 175 6.77 -8.47 11.03
C ARG A 175 6.73 -8.24 12.54
N ARG A 176 6.90 -9.29 13.34
CA ARG A 176 7.10 -9.17 14.81
C ARG A 176 8.38 -8.41 15.16
N SER A 177 9.38 -8.45 14.26
CA SER A 177 10.62 -7.68 14.29
C SER A 177 10.52 -6.27 13.70
N ALA A 178 9.32 -5.77 13.38
CA ALA A 178 9.13 -4.43 12.83
C ALA A 178 9.77 -3.35 13.72
N PRO A 179 10.58 -2.43 13.17
CA PRO A 179 11.30 -1.42 13.96
C PRO A 179 10.37 -0.26 14.39
N LEU A 180 9.48 -0.55 15.33
CA LEU A 180 8.51 0.38 15.89
C LEU A 180 9.15 1.28 16.96
N THR A 181 8.69 2.53 17.05
CA THR A 181 9.24 3.54 17.97
C THR A 181 8.20 4.58 18.39
N SER A 182 8.34 5.14 19.60
CA SER A 182 7.58 6.31 20.08
C SER A 182 8.20 7.67 19.69
N GLU A 183 9.20 7.70 18.80
CA GLU A 183 9.79 8.95 18.28
C GLU A 183 8.71 9.92 17.79
N GLY A 184 8.70 11.13 18.35
CA GLY A 184 7.70 12.17 18.06
C GLY A 184 6.28 11.91 18.58
N LEU A 185 6.04 10.85 19.35
CA LEU A 185 4.72 10.47 19.88
C LEU A 185 4.67 10.57 21.41
N ILE A 186 3.63 11.22 21.92
CA ILE A 186 3.32 11.20 23.36
C ILE A 186 2.88 9.79 23.74
N HIS A 187 3.35 9.27 24.87
CA HIS A 187 3.00 7.95 25.37
C HIS A 187 2.97 7.90 26.89
N SER A 188 2.52 6.77 27.44
CA SER A 188 2.34 6.58 28.87
C SER A 188 3.12 5.37 29.40
N ASN A 189 3.56 5.48 30.65
CA ASN A 189 4.39 4.49 31.32
C ASN A 189 3.51 3.56 32.18
N VAL A 190 2.53 2.90 31.57
CA VAL A 190 1.67 1.93 32.25
C VAL A 190 2.48 0.67 32.53
N GLU A 191 2.77 0.39 33.80
CA GLU A 191 3.42 -0.85 34.22
C GLU A 191 2.45 -2.02 34.00
N TYR A 192 2.97 -3.16 33.52
CA TYR A 192 2.20 -4.39 33.38
C TYR A 192 2.09 -5.09 34.74
N SER A 193 0.88 -5.46 35.13
CA SER A 193 0.61 -6.41 36.21
C SER A 193 0.04 -7.69 35.61
N GLU A 194 0.56 -8.85 36.02
CA GLU A 194 0.01 -10.15 35.64
C GLU A 194 -1.42 -10.29 36.19
N ASP A 195 -2.40 -10.24 35.29
CA ASP A 195 -3.83 -10.38 35.53
C ASP A 195 -4.39 -11.20 34.37
N ASP A 196 -5.20 -12.22 34.67
CA ASP A 196 -5.76 -13.16 33.68
C ASP A 196 -6.58 -12.46 32.58
N GLY A 197 -7.09 -11.24 32.84
CA GLY A 197 -7.84 -10.43 31.87
C GLY A 197 -6.98 -9.53 30.96
N VAL A 198 -5.67 -9.40 31.21
CA VAL A 198 -4.79 -8.47 30.49
C VAL A 198 -3.77 -9.23 29.63
N ILE A 199 -3.90 -9.11 28.30
CA ILE A 199 -3.01 -9.76 27.33
C ILE A 199 -2.13 -8.69 26.67
N PRO A 200 -0.84 -8.58 27.02
CA PRO A 200 0.09 -7.64 26.38
C PRO A 200 0.26 -7.94 24.89
N ILE A 201 0.29 -6.90 24.07
CA ILE A 201 0.54 -7.00 22.61
C ILE A 201 1.84 -6.30 22.23
N LEU A 202 2.12 -5.14 22.85
CA LEU A 202 3.32 -4.35 22.63
C LEU A 202 3.86 -3.78 23.94
N TYR A 203 5.18 -3.66 24.04
CA TYR A 203 5.87 -2.99 25.14
C TYR A 203 6.75 -1.85 24.63
N PHE A 204 6.92 -0.80 25.44
CA PHE A 204 8.08 0.09 25.33
C PHE A 204 9.29 -0.57 25.98
N LYS A 205 10.43 -0.55 25.28
CA LYS A 205 11.71 -1.03 25.82
C LYS A 205 12.31 -0.02 26.81
N PRO A 206 12.98 -0.49 27.88
CA PRO A 206 13.84 0.35 28.70
C PRO A 206 14.81 1.23 27.89
N ASN A 207 15.16 2.39 28.45
CA ASN A 207 16.27 3.24 28.01
C ASN A 207 16.95 3.91 29.22
N ASP A 208 18.02 4.67 29.00
CA ASP A 208 18.82 5.38 30.02
C ASP A 208 18.02 6.28 31.00
N ILE A 209 16.73 6.54 30.76
CA ILE A 209 15.88 7.43 31.56
C ILE A 209 14.63 6.69 32.07
N ILE A 210 13.99 5.88 31.22
CA ILE A 210 12.83 5.05 31.56
C ILE A 210 13.34 3.61 31.60
N ILE A 211 13.84 3.19 32.76
CA ILE A 211 14.48 1.88 32.95
C ILE A 211 13.48 0.69 32.98
N LYS A 212 12.19 0.96 33.17
CA LYS A 212 11.17 -0.10 33.21
C LYS A 212 10.56 -0.42 31.84
N LYS A 213 10.28 -1.69 31.61
CA LYS A 213 9.41 -2.18 30.51
C LYS A 213 7.95 -1.84 30.83
N THR A 214 7.28 -1.11 29.94
CA THR A 214 5.89 -0.64 30.12
C THR A 214 5.02 -1.02 28.92
N LEU A 215 3.70 -1.06 29.08
CA LEU A 215 2.77 -1.42 28.01
C LEU A 215 2.67 -0.30 26.97
N ALA A 216 2.88 -0.67 25.71
CA ALA A 216 2.54 0.16 24.54
C ALA A 216 1.17 -0.21 23.95
N ALA A 217 0.77 -1.49 24.06
CA ALA A 217 -0.58 -1.95 23.74
C ALA A 217 -0.94 -3.24 24.48
N ALA A 218 -2.21 -3.40 24.84
CA ALA A 218 -2.75 -4.62 25.45
C ALA A 218 -4.22 -4.85 25.06
N ILE A 219 -4.64 -6.12 25.04
CA ILE A 219 -6.05 -6.51 25.00
C ILE A 219 -6.53 -6.72 26.43
N PHE A 220 -7.72 -6.20 26.73
CA PHE A 220 -8.48 -6.48 27.93
C PHE A 220 -9.67 -7.37 27.57
N ASP A 221 -9.71 -8.59 28.11
CA ASP A 221 -10.89 -9.45 28.11
C ASP A 221 -11.71 -9.11 29.35
N ILE A 222 -12.92 -8.58 29.14
CA ILE A 222 -13.77 -8.10 30.25
C ILE A 222 -14.55 -9.26 30.90
N GLY A 223 -14.52 -10.47 30.31
CA GLY A 223 -15.20 -11.67 30.82
C GLY A 223 -16.72 -11.71 30.59
N ASP A 224 -17.35 -10.60 30.24
CA ASP A 224 -18.74 -10.52 29.76
C ASP A 224 -18.87 -10.82 28.25
N GLY A 225 -17.74 -10.97 27.55
CA GLY A 225 -17.67 -11.21 26.13
C GLY A 225 -17.23 -10.01 25.28
N ARG A 226 -16.96 -8.87 25.90
CA ARG A 226 -16.24 -7.74 25.29
C ARG A 226 -14.74 -7.97 25.29
N GLU A 227 -14.11 -7.52 24.22
CA GLU A 227 -12.66 -7.48 24.06
C GLU A 227 -12.27 -6.06 23.67
N VAL A 228 -11.30 -5.46 24.38
CA VAL A 228 -10.85 -4.07 24.17
C VAL A 228 -9.36 -4.04 23.89
N LEU A 229 -8.94 -3.62 22.69
CA LEU A 229 -7.53 -3.40 22.35
C LEU A 229 -7.17 -1.92 22.60
N THR A 230 -6.32 -1.67 23.59
CA THR A 230 -5.93 -0.32 24.01
C THR A 230 -4.48 -0.02 23.63
N PHE A 231 -4.24 1.17 23.10
CA PHE A 231 -2.92 1.67 22.73
C PHE A 231 -2.49 2.86 23.59
N PHE A 232 -1.36 2.72 24.27
CA PHE A 232 -0.88 3.63 25.32
C PHE A 232 -0.02 4.80 24.80
N LEU A 233 -0.28 5.22 23.56
CA LEU A 233 0.45 6.25 22.81
C LEU A 233 -0.44 7.01 21.82
N GLN A 234 0.09 8.15 21.37
CA GLN A 234 -0.52 9.03 20.39
C GLN A 234 -0.53 8.43 18.98
N PHE A 235 -1.69 8.53 18.33
CA PHE A 235 -1.91 8.22 16.93
C PHE A 235 -1.77 9.49 16.10
N SER A 236 -0.78 9.50 15.22
CA SER A 236 -0.50 10.57 14.26
C SER A 236 -0.62 10.05 12.84
N SER A 237 -0.96 10.92 11.88
CA SER A 237 -0.88 10.62 10.46
C SER A 237 0.57 10.53 9.98
N GLU A 238 1.53 11.17 10.66
CA GLU A 238 2.91 11.32 10.17
C GLU A 238 3.87 10.23 10.65
N SER A 239 3.39 9.24 11.43
CA SER A 239 4.23 8.17 11.98
C SER A 239 4.02 6.83 11.26
N ILE A 240 5.14 6.20 10.91
CA ILE A 240 5.15 4.82 10.40
C ILE A 240 4.67 3.86 11.48
N THR A 241 5.07 4.05 12.74
CA THR A 241 4.61 3.24 13.88
C THR A 241 3.09 3.20 13.92
N THR A 242 2.42 4.35 14.00
CA THR A 242 0.96 4.44 14.14
C THR A 242 0.24 3.89 12.90
N THR A 243 0.83 4.07 11.71
CA THR A 243 0.34 3.44 10.49
C THR A 243 0.38 1.90 10.61
N ILE A 244 1.47 1.31 11.11
CA ILE A 244 1.53 -0.13 11.41
C ILE A 244 0.49 -0.55 12.46
N LEU A 245 0.34 0.20 13.55
CA LEU A 245 -0.68 -0.08 14.57
C LEU A 245 -2.10 -0.06 14.00
N ASN A 246 -2.38 0.81 13.02
CA ASN A 246 -3.66 0.82 12.30
C ASN A 246 -3.94 -0.50 11.58
N HIS A 247 -2.95 -1.11 10.94
CA HIS A 247 -3.12 -2.41 10.30
C HIS A 247 -3.34 -3.55 11.29
N LEU A 248 -2.70 -3.50 12.47
CA LEU A 248 -2.90 -4.47 13.54
C LEU A 248 -4.34 -4.38 14.08
N TRP A 249 -4.82 -3.19 14.45
CA TRP A 249 -6.15 -3.06 15.04
C TRP A 249 -7.29 -3.24 14.03
N ILE A 250 -7.14 -2.80 12.77
CA ILE A 250 -8.14 -3.06 11.72
C ILE A 250 -8.31 -4.57 11.54
N THR A 251 -7.20 -5.31 11.46
CA THR A 251 -7.24 -6.78 11.29
C THR A 251 -7.87 -7.45 12.51
N TRP A 252 -7.45 -7.06 13.72
CA TRP A 252 -7.98 -7.63 14.96
C TRP A 252 -9.47 -7.32 15.17
N ALA A 253 -9.89 -6.06 15.04
CA ALA A 253 -11.27 -5.65 15.27
C ALA A 253 -12.24 -6.26 14.25
N SER A 254 -11.81 -6.35 12.99
CA SER A 254 -12.59 -7.01 11.91
C SER A 254 -12.54 -8.54 11.96
N ARG A 255 -11.65 -9.15 12.77
CA ARG A 255 -11.34 -10.60 12.75
C ARG A 255 -10.91 -11.07 11.35
N GLY A 256 -10.18 -10.22 10.63
CA GLY A 256 -9.76 -10.45 9.24
C GLY A 256 -10.89 -10.46 8.20
N LEU A 257 -12.08 -9.96 8.56
CA LEU A 257 -13.27 -9.91 7.71
C LEU A 257 -13.58 -8.46 7.32
N ILE A 258 -13.02 -8.00 6.20
CA ILE A 258 -12.97 -6.58 5.84
C ILE A 258 -13.84 -6.31 4.58
N PRO A 259 -14.82 -5.40 4.63
CA PRO A 259 -15.55 -4.91 3.45
C PRO A 259 -14.66 -3.91 2.70
N GLY A 260 -13.62 -4.43 2.06
CA GLY A 260 -12.48 -3.65 1.58
C GLY A 260 -11.34 -4.57 1.17
N TYR A 261 -10.16 -4.00 0.93
CA TYR A 261 -8.96 -4.74 0.55
C TYR A 261 -7.67 -3.97 0.81
N ARG A 262 -6.56 -4.71 0.82
CA ARG A 262 -5.21 -4.16 0.89
C ARG A 262 -4.45 -4.46 -0.41
N ARG A 263 -3.82 -3.44 -0.98
CA ARG A 263 -2.89 -3.56 -2.11
C ARG A 263 -1.83 -2.47 -1.99
N VAL A 264 -0.55 -2.83 -2.16
CA VAL A 264 0.56 -1.88 -2.23
C VAL A 264 0.93 -1.67 -3.70
N LEU A 265 0.83 -0.42 -4.18
CA LEU A 265 1.30 -0.06 -5.52
C LEU A 265 2.59 0.78 -5.42
N PHE A 266 3.71 0.17 -5.79
CA PHE A 266 5.02 0.80 -5.86
C PHE A 266 5.41 0.96 -7.33
N THR A 267 5.16 2.16 -7.88
CA THR A 267 5.41 2.47 -9.30
C THR A 267 6.36 3.64 -9.42
N PRO A 268 7.68 3.41 -9.62
CA PRO A 268 8.60 4.45 -10.02
C PRO A 268 8.32 4.91 -11.47
N GLN A 269 8.10 6.21 -11.65
CA GLN A 269 7.92 6.88 -12.94
C GLN A 269 9.13 7.74 -13.27
N VAL A 270 9.66 7.66 -14.48
CA VAL A 270 10.78 8.48 -14.96
C VAL A 270 10.29 9.48 -16.00
N GLU A 271 10.30 10.78 -15.67
CA GLU A 271 9.94 11.88 -16.57
C GLU A 271 11.11 12.35 -17.44
N ASN A 272 10.75 13.02 -18.55
CA ASN A 272 11.65 13.61 -19.54
C ASN A 272 12.46 12.59 -20.35
N VAL A 273 11.99 11.34 -20.51
CA VAL A 273 12.71 10.34 -21.31
C VAL A 273 12.92 10.87 -22.74
N PHE A 274 14.15 10.68 -23.25
CA PHE A 274 14.77 11.32 -24.43
C PHE A 274 15.14 12.80 -24.33
N LEU A 275 14.61 13.61 -23.41
CA LEU A 275 15.03 15.02 -23.26
C LEU A 275 16.29 15.15 -22.39
N SER A 276 17.05 16.23 -22.65
CA SER A 276 18.00 16.74 -21.66
C SER A 276 17.25 17.41 -20.50
N THR A 277 17.86 17.41 -19.32
CA THR A 277 17.35 18.11 -18.12
C THR A 277 18.48 18.94 -17.51
N SER A 278 18.16 20.14 -17.05
CA SER A 278 19.11 20.94 -16.28
C SER A 278 19.35 20.29 -14.92
N VAL A 279 20.60 20.21 -14.49
CA VAL A 279 21.00 19.56 -13.24
C VAL A 279 21.86 20.50 -12.39
N ILE A 280 21.89 20.22 -11.09
CA ILE A 280 22.54 21.08 -10.10
C ILE A 280 24.07 21.09 -10.29
N ASP A 281 24.66 22.25 -10.08
CA ASP A 281 26.09 22.44 -9.87
C ASP A 281 26.38 22.50 -8.37
N ASP A 282 26.80 21.36 -7.82
CA ASP A 282 27.05 21.18 -6.39
C ASP A 282 28.28 21.96 -5.90
N SER A 283 29.08 22.53 -6.81
CA SER A 283 30.19 23.44 -6.46
C SER A 283 29.73 24.83 -6.04
N LEU A 284 28.48 25.21 -6.34
CA LEU A 284 27.93 26.52 -6.00
C LEU A 284 27.43 26.56 -4.53
N PRO A 285 27.50 27.71 -3.84
CA PRO A 285 26.97 27.83 -2.48
C PRO A 285 25.46 27.49 -2.42
N VAL A 286 25.01 26.78 -1.38
CA VAL A 286 23.58 26.46 -1.17
C VAL A 286 22.66 27.68 -1.02
N THR A 287 23.22 28.87 -0.81
CA THR A 287 22.47 30.13 -0.83
C THR A 287 22.08 30.57 -2.25
N THR A 288 22.73 30.06 -3.29
CA THR A 288 22.46 30.37 -4.71
C THR A 288 21.01 30.06 -5.06
N GLU A 289 20.38 30.92 -5.87
CA GLU A 289 19.02 30.70 -6.36
C GLU A 289 18.93 29.42 -7.20
N LEU A 290 17.88 28.63 -6.98
CA LEU A 290 17.76 27.29 -7.58
C LEU A 290 17.87 27.33 -9.11
N LYS A 291 17.24 28.33 -9.74
CA LYS A 291 17.29 28.55 -11.19
C LYS A 291 18.72 28.80 -11.73
N ASP A 292 19.57 29.42 -10.92
CA ASP A 292 20.92 29.85 -11.28
C ASP A 292 21.95 28.75 -10.95
N ALA A 293 21.60 27.82 -10.04
CA ALA A 293 22.37 26.61 -9.75
C ALA A 293 22.19 25.48 -10.78
N LEU A 294 21.20 25.57 -11.67
CA LEU A 294 20.90 24.59 -12.71
C LEU A 294 21.73 24.82 -14.00
N THR A 295 23.06 24.80 -13.86
CA THR A 295 24.00 25.22 -14.93
C THR A 295 24.30 24.14 -15.97
N HIS A 296 24.29 22.86 -15.57
CA HIS A 296 24.67 21.73 -16.42
C HIS A 296 23.46 21.08 -17.10
N GLN A 297 23.69 20.40 -18.23
CA GLN A 297 22.69 19.65 -18.96
C GLN A 297 23.06 18.16 -18.99
N TYR A 298 22.12 17.28 -18.64
CA TYR A 298 22.32 15.84 -18.71
C TYR A 298 21.13 15.13 -19.38
N ARG A 299 21.46 14.15 -20.22
CA ARG A 299 20.55 13.23 -20.90
C ARG A 299 21.05 11.80 -20.70
N ALA A 300 20.21 10.94 -20.14
CA ALA A 300 20.48 9.53 -19.92
C ALA A 300 20.78 8.81 -21.24
N THR A 301 21.71 7.88 -21.17
CA THR A 301 22.24 7.10 -22.28
C THR A 301 21.70 5.68 -22.25
N ALA A 302 21.94 4.90 -23.32
CA ALA A 302 21.61 3.48 -23.35
C ALA A 302 22.19 2.70 -22.15
N LYS A 303 23.40 3.06 -21.69
CA LYS A 303 24.06 2.45 -20.52
C LYS A 303 23.27 2.64 -19.23
N ASP A 304 22.68 3.83 -19.04
CA ASP A 304 21.91 4.17 -17.84
C ASP A 304 20.60 3.37 -17.78
N TYR A 305 19.94 3.15 -18.92
CA TYR A 305 18.77 2.27 -19.00
C TYR A 305 19.11 0.78 -18.92
N GLU A 306 20.27 0.35 -19.44
CA GLU A 306 20.76 -1.02 -19.27
C GLU A 306 21.09 -1.32 -17.80
N ASN A 307 21.72 -0.39 -17.09
CA ASN A 307 22.00 -0.52 -15.66
C ASN A 307 20.72 -0.70 -14.83
N ILE A 308 19.73 0.20 -14.98
CA ILE A 308 18.48 0.08 -14.21
C ILE A 308 17.67 -1.17 -14.62
N MET A 309 17.75 -1.60 -15.88
CA MET A 309 17.16 -2.86 -16.33
C MET A 309 17.76 -4.07 -15.60
N ASN A 310 19.08 -4.09 -15.42
CA ASN A 310 19.78 -5.15 -14.71
C ASN A 310 19.44 -5.13 -13.22
N PHE A 311 19.50 -3.97 -12.57
CA PHE A 311 19.08 -3.78 -11.18
C PHE A 311 17.65 -4.27 -10.91
N MET A 312 16.66 -3.81 -11.68
CA MET A 312 15.26 -4.23 -11.53
C MET A 312 15.05 -5.73 -11.79
N ASN A 313 15.86 -6.29 -12.70
CA ASN A 313 15.84 -7.72 -13.01
C ASN A 313 16.47 -8.55 -11.89
N ASP A 314 17.49 -8.04 -11.21
CA ASP A 314 18.16 -8.75 -10.12
C ASP A 314 17.37 -8.64 -8.81
N LEU A 315 16.72 -7.50 -8.52
CA LEU A 315 15.69 -7.39 -7.47
C LEU A 315 14.59 -8.46 -7.62
N SER A 316 14.21 -8.82 -8.84
CA SER A 316 13.21 -9.86 -9.09
C SER A 316 13.70 -11.30 -8.89
N LYS A 317 15.01 -11.50 -8.74
CA LYS A 317 15.66 -12.80 -8.47
C LYS A 317 16.09 -12.96 -7.02
N THR A 318 16.43 -11.87 -6.33
CA THR A 318 16.80 -11.90 -4.91
C THR A 318 15.58 -12.07 -4.03
N HIS A 319 15.79 -12.47 -2.77
CA HIS A 319 14.75 -12.43 -1.74
C HIS A 319 14.45 -10.99 -1.25
N SER A 320 14.86 -9.95 -2.00
CA SER A 320 14.62 -8.53 -1.70
C SER A 320 13.18 -8.09 -1.97
N LEU A 321 12.35 -8.93 -2.58
CA LEU A 321 10.93 -8.69 -2.78
C LEU A 321 10.09 -9.72 -2.03
N ASN A 322 9.10 -9.24 -1.28
CA ASN A 322 8.10 -10.10 -0.66
C ASN A 322 7.40 -11.00 -1.71
N TYR A 323 7.11 -12.24 -1.34
CA TYR A 323 6.54 -13.25 -2.23
C TYR A 323 5.27 -12.74 -2.95
N GLY A 324 5.20 -12.95 -4.28
CA GLY A 324 4.11 -12.49 -5.14
C GLY A 324 4.25 -11.05 -5.68
N SER A 325 5.29 -10.29 -5.28
CA SER A 325 5.54 -8.95 -5.82
C SER A 325 5.91 -8.96 -7.31
N ILE A 326 5.47 -7.95 -8.06
CA ILE A 326 5.83 -7.73 -9.47
C ILE A 326 6.07 -6.23 -9.71
N LEU A 327 7.35 -5.83 -9.75
CA LEU A 327 7.75 -4.44 -9.93
C LEU A 327 8.22 -4.13 -11.36
N LYS A 328 7.92 -2.92 -11.83
CA LYS A 328 8.25 -2.43 -13.16
C LYS A 328 8.19 -0.90 -13.22
N MET A 329 9.26 -0.24 -13.66
CA MET A 329 9.27 1.21 -13.82
C MET A 329 8.45 1.64 -15.04
N GLU A 330 7.86 2.84 -15.00
CA GLU A 330 7.15 3.46 -16.13
C GLU A 330 7.92 4.67 -16.68
N LEU A 331 8.15 4.68 -17.99
CA LEU A 331 8.87 5.71 -18.73
C LEU A 331 7.89 6.73 -19.32
N VAL A 332 8.01 7.98 -18.89
CA VAL A 332 7.11 9.09 -19.20
C VAL A 332 7.82 9.98 -20.23
N PHE A 333 7.57 9.73 -21.52
CA PHE A 333 8.50 10.08 -22.61
C PHE A 333 8.08 11.27 -23.49
N ASN A 334 9.09 11.92 -24.06
CA ASN A 334 8.98 13.13 -24.89
C ASN A 334 9.73 12.97 -26.22
N GLY A 335 9.01 12.70 -27.30
CA GLY A 335 9.55 12.39 -28.63
C GLY A 335 10.45 13.45 -29.24
N LYS A 336 10.29 14.74 -28.89
CA LYS A 336 11.18 15.82 -29.37
C LYS A 336 12.64 15.57 -29.02
N GLY A 337 12.92 14.87 -27.91
CA GLY A 337 14.28 14.56 -27.48
C GLY A 337 14.99 13.47 -28.29
N ILE A 338 14.31 12.81 -29.23
CA ILE A 338 14.92 11.82 -30.13
C ILE A 338 15.59 12.53 -31.33
N LEU A 339 15.00 13.62 -31.81
CA LEU A 339 15.46 14.30 -33.01
C LEU A 339 16.67 15.20 -32.74
N THR A 340 17.65 15.18 -33.63
CA THR A 340 18.79 16.10 -33.55
C THR A 340 18.35 17.54 -33.82
N SER A 341 19.01 18.53 -33.19
CA SER A 341 18.61 19.95 -33.22
C SER A 341 18.61 20.61 -34.61
N ASN A 342 19.21 19.97 -35.62
CA ASN A 342 19.21 20.45 -37.01
C ASN A 342 18.03 19.94 -37.86
N SER A 343 17.17 19.06 -37.32
CA SER A 343 16.09 18.40 -38.07
C SER A 343 14.76 19.16 -38.09
N GLU A 344 14.60 20.23 -37.30
CA GLU A 344 13.45 21.15 -37.37
C GLU A 344 13.47 22.01 -38.65
N THR A 345 13.35 21.34 -39.80
CA THR A 345 12.98 21.99 -41.04
C THR A 345 11.59 22.61 -40.89
N ASN A 346 11.48 23.89 -41.21
CA ASN A 346 10.26 24.69 -41.12
C ASN A 346 9.09 24.04 -41.90
N ASN A 347 8.33 23.17 -41.26
CA ASN A 347 7.07 22.66 -41.78
C ASN A 347 5.99 23.73 -41.65
N ASN A 348 6.04 24.62 -42.66
CA ASN A 348 5.11 25.67 -43.02
C ASN A 348 3.75 25.65 -42.30
N LYS A 349 3.39 26.79 -41.71
CA LYS A 349 2.00 27.17 -41.43
C LYS A 349 1.17 27.20 -42.72
N LYS A 350 0.72 26.05 -43.20
CA LYS A 350 -0.25 25.92 -44.29
C LYS A 350 -1.64 25.67 -43.70
N LYS A 351 -2.58 26.57 -44.00
CA LYS A 351 -4.00 26.34 -43.74
C LYS A 351 -4.42 25.02 -44.39
N ARG A 352 -5.02 24.11 -43.62
CA ARG A 352 -5.70 22.91 -44.14
C ARG A 352 -6.69 23.36 -45.22
N SER A 353 -6.43 23.03 -46.49
CA SER A 353 -7.43 23.19 -47.54
C SER A 353 -8.43 22.04 -47.42
N LEU A 354 -9.63 22.35 -46.92
CA LEU A 354 -10.76 21.43 -46.91
C LEU A 354 -11.23 21.14 -48.35
N ASN A 355 -10.55 20.21 -49.02
CA ASN A 355 -11.14 19.50 -50.14
C ASN A 355 -12.07 18.41 -49.58
N ALA A 356 -13.26 18.28 -50.17
CA ALA A 356 -14.28 17.34 -49.74
C ALA A 356 -13.91 15.88 -50.08
N ASN A 357 -13.04 15.29 -49.25
CA ASN A 357 -12.79 13.86 -49.17
C ASN A 357 -13.29 13.35 -47.82
N ASN A 358 -14.08 12.27 -47.80
CA ASN A 358 -14.67 11.68 -46.59
C ASN A 358 -13.65 10.91 -45.72
N LYS A 359 -12.40 11.38 -45.63
CA LYS A 359 -11.35 10.79 -44.78
C LYS A 359 -11.50 11.28 -43.34
N SER A 360 -11.32 10.38 -42.37
CA SER A 360 -11.28 10.76 -40.96
C SER A 360 -9.99 11.50 -40.61
N GLU A 361 -9.95 12.20 -39.47
CA GLU A 361 -8.71 12.83 -39.00
C GLU A 361 -7.58 11.81 -38.77
N ARG A 362 -7.94 10.58 -38.39
CA ARG A 362 -7.03 9.42 -38.29
C ARG A 362 -6.41 9.07 -39.64
N ASP A 363 -7.21 8.98 -40.70
CA ASP A 363 -6.72 8.65 -42.04
C ASP A 363 -5.80 9.75 -42.58
N ILE A 364 -6.14 11.02 -42.34
CA ILE A 364 -5.33 12.18 -42.74
C ILE A 364 -3.97 12.16 -42.01
N PHE A 365 -3.95 11.85 -40.71
CA PHE A 365 -2.73 11.73 -39.93
C PHE A 365 -1.84 10.57 -40.40
N ILE A 366 -2.43 9.40 -40.67
CA ILE A 366 -1.72 8.23 -41.19
C ILE A 366 -1.16 8.51 -42.61
N ASP A 367 -1.92 9.14 -43.50
CA ASP A 367 -1.44 9.58 -44.82
C ASP A 367 -0.24 10.53 -44.71
N GLU A 368 -0.28 11.48 -43.77
CA GLU A 368 0.79 12.46 -43.56
C GLU A 368 2.07 11.82 -43.02
N ILE A 369 1.96 10.92 -42.03
CA ILE A 369 3.08 10.14 -41.50
C ILE A 369 3.70 9.28 -42.61
N ASN A 370 2.90 8.49 -43.32
CA ASN A 370 3.38 7.56 -44.34
C ASN A 370 4.15 8.25 -45.47
N LYS A 371 3.84 9.52 -45.75
CA LYS A 371 4.56 10.33 -46.74
C LYS A 371 6.03 10.60 -46.38
N TYR A 372 6.35 10.65 -45.08
CA TYR A 372 7.68 11.02 -44.60
C TYR A 372 8.33 9.95 -43.70
N TRP A 373 7.66 8.79 -43.49
CA TRP A 373 8.06 7.77 -42.53
C TRP A 373 9.55 7.43 -42.61
N ASP A 374 10.03 7.00 -43.78
CA ASP A 374 11.40 6.49 -43.91
C ASP A 374 12.41 7.59 -43.55
N SER A 375 12.24 8.79 -44.11
CA SER A 375 13.10 9.95 -43.82
C SER A 375 13.07 10.44 -42.37
N ARG A 376 11.96 10.25 -41.64
CA ARG A 376 11.87 10.57 -40.21
C ARG A 376 12.48 9.47 -39.36
N HIS A 377 12.28 8.20 -39.74
CA HIS A 377 12.88 7.06 -39.06
C HIS A 377 14.41 7.07 -39.18
N GLU A 378 14.96 7.31 -40.37
CA GLU A 378 16.40 7.47 -40.62
C GLU A 378 17.03 8.62 -39.81
N GLU A 379 16.27 9.67 -39.46
CA GLU A 379 16.74 10.74 -38.56
C GLU A 379 16.70 10.29 -37.09
N MET A 380 15.66 9.57 -36.67
CA MET A 380 15.53 9.02 -35.31
C MET A 380 16.57 7.91 -35.03
N GLU A 381 16.92 7.11 -36.03
CA GLU A 381 18.00 6.09 -35.98
C GLU A 381 19.40 6.69 -35.77
N LYS A 382 19.56 8.02 -35.75
CA LYS A 382 20.82 8.68 -35.36
C LYS A 382 20.96 8.82 -33.84
N ASP A 383 19.91 8.58 -33.08
CA ASP A 383 19.94 8.65 -31.63
C ASP A 383 20.18 7.25 -31.02
N ASP A 384 21.28 7.10 -30.29
CA ASP A 384 21.67 5.83 -29.67
C ASP A 384 20.62 5.29 -28.69
N LEU A 385 19.90 6.19 -28.00
CA LEU A 385 18.86 5.80 -27.06
C LEU A 385 17.57 5.34 -27.78
N PHE A 386 17.21 5.99 -28.89
CA PHE A 386 16.17 5.49 -29.78
C PHE A 386 16.51 4.09 -30.30
N ASN A 387 17.74 3.88 -30.81
CA ASN A 387 18.20 2.57 -31.28
C ASN A 387 18.18 1.50 -30.18
N PHE A 388 18.61 1.84 -28.96
CA PHE A 388 18.51 0.96 -27.79
C PHE A 388 17.05 0.55 -27.54
N PHE A 389 16.10 1.47 -27.62
CA PHE A 389 14.67 1.18 -27.46
C PHE A 389 13.96 0.67 -28.73
N SER A 390 14.59 0.66 -29.90
CA SER A 390 14.05 -0.06 -31.06
C SER A 390 14.03 -1.58 -30.85
N ASN A 391 14.84 -2.10 -29.91
CA ASN A 391 14.76 -3.47 -29.43
C ASN A 391 13.58 -3.69 -28.46
N MET A 392 12.60 -4.51 -28.87
CA MET A 392 11.44 -4.90 -28.06
C MET A 392 11.85 -5.54 -26.71
N ASN A 393 12.98 -6.27 -26.65
CA ASN A 393 13.46 -6.86 -25.40
C ASN A 393 13.88 -5.82 -24.35
N HIS A 394 14.24 -4.61 -24.76
CA HIS A 394 14.52 -3.51 -23.85
C HIS A 394 13.22 -2.79 -23.50
N ARG A 395 12.38 -2.41 -24.48
CA ARG A 395 11.09 -1.73 -24.22
C ARG A 395 10.20 -2.48 -23.24
N ARG A 396 10.07 -3.80 -23.40
CA ARG A 396 9.17 -4.62 -22.58
C ARG A 396 9.55 -4.71 -21.10
N LYS A 397 10.78 -4.32 -20.74
CA LYS A 397 11.22 -4.19 -19.34
C LYS A 397 10.60 -2.98 -18.64
N PHE A 398 10.05 -2.02 -19.38
CA PHE A 398 9.39 -0.82 -18.86
C PHE A 398 7.91 -0.76 -19.24
N ASN A 399 7.12 -0.08 -18.42
CA ASN A 399 5.84 0.50 -18.86
C ASN A 399 6.11 1.85 -19.51
N TRP A 400 5.19 2.37 -20.32
CA TRP A 400 5.40 3.58 -21.11
C TRP A 400 4.15 4.45 -21.14
N VAL A 401 4.32 5.77 -21.06
CA VAL A 401 3.23 6.76 -21.17
C VAL A 401 3.71 8.05 -21.84
N SER A 402 2.82 8.74 -22.55
CA SER A 402 3.10 10.01 -23.24
C SER A 402 3.29 11.15 -22.24
N ASN A 403 4.20 12.11 -22.51
CA ASN A 403 4.40 13.31 -21.69
C ASN A 403 4.30 14.63 -22.48
N THR A 404 3.44 14.65 -23.52
CA THR A 404 3.51 15.57 -24.68
C THR A 404 4.79 15.38 -25.51
N TYR A 405 4.85 15.95 -26.71
CA TYR A 405 5.98 15.79 -27.62
C TYR A 405 7.24 16.52 -27.12
N SER A 406 7.08 17.78 -26.72
CA SER A 406 8.16 18.69 -26.35
C SER A 406 8.27 18.99 -24.84
N ASN A 407 7.42 18.36 -24.02
CA ASN A 407 7.21 18.74 -22.62
C ASN A 407 6.73 20.20 -22.50
N SER A 408 5.75 20.55 -23.34
CA SER A 408 5.09 21.86 -23.31
C SER A 408 4.01 21.91 -22.23
N VAL A 409 3.66 23.14 -21.82
CA VAL A 409 2.49 23.41 -20.99
C VAL A 409 1.26 23.47 -21.90
N LEU A 410 0.17 22.79 -21.54
CA LEU A 410 -1.08 22.80 -22.32
C LEU A 410 -2.08 23.88 -21.87
N LEU A 411 -1.87 24.47 -20.69
CA LEU A 411 -2.62 25.65 -20.25
C LEU A 411 -2.34 26.82 -21.22
N ASP A 412 -3.39 27.57 -21.58
CA ASP A 412 -3.39 28.69 -22.55
C ASP A 412 -2.94 28.38 -23.98
N ALA A 413 -2.42 27.18 -24.26
CA ALA A 413 -2.09 26.73 -25.61
C ALA A 413 -3.32 26.72 -26.55
N SER A 414 -3.09 26.98 -27.83
CA SER A 414 -4.13 26.89 -28.86
C SER A 414 -4.49 25.43 -29.17
N GLU A 415 -5.66 25.19 -29.76
CA GLU A 415 -6.08 23.83 -30.15
C GLU A 415 -5.06 23.15 -31.07
N GLN A 416 -4.45 23.89 -32.01
CA GLN A 416 -3.44 23.33 -32.91
C GLN A 416 -2.14 22.96 -32.17
N GLU A 417 -1.70 23.75 -31.18
CA GLU A 417 -0.50 23.43 -30.39
C GLU A 417 -0.72 22.18 -29.53
N ILE A 418 -1.90 22.04 -28.91
CA ILE A 418 -2.28 20.85 -28.14
C ILE A 418 -2.35 19.61 -29.06
N VAL A 419 -2.97 19.73 -30.24
CA VAL A 419 -3.05 18.65 -31.24
C VAL A 419 -1.67 18.24 -31.74
N ASP A 420 -0.81 19.21 -32.05
CA ASP A 420 0.58 18.96 -32.49
C ASP A 420 1.38 18.20 -31.42
N GLU A 421 1.25 18.59 -30.16
CA GLU A 421 1.94 17.98 -29.01
C GLU A 421 1.48 16.54 -28.73
N ILE A 422 0.21 16.22 -29.02
CA ILE A 422 -0.32 14.85 -28.93
C ILE A 422 0.15 14.03 -30.12
N LEU A 423 -0.11 14.49 -31.35
CA LEU A 423 0.10 13.72 -32.57
C LEU A 423 1.57 13.43 -32.84
N LYS A 424 2.48 14.39 -32.63
CA LYS A 424 3.93 14.16 -32.81
C LYS A 424 4.49 13.15 -31.79
N ASN A 425 3.92 13.08 -30.59
CA ASN A 425 4.33 12.08 -29.61
C ASN A 425 3.75 10.69 -29.92
N ILE A 426 2.53 10.62 -30.49
CA ILE A 426 1.97 9.36 -31.03
C ILE A 426 2.82 8.85 -32.21
N GLU A 427 3.24 9.73 -33.12
CA GLU A 427 4.17 9.36 -34.20
C GLU A 427 5.51 8.85 -33.65
N SER A 428 6.05 9.51 -32.63
CA SER A 428 7.26 9.04 -31.94
C SER A 428 7.06 7.65 -31.31
N ALA A 429 5.89 7.39 -30.72
CA ALA A 429 5.51 6.06 -30.22
C ALA A 429 5.39 5.01 -31.34
N MET A 430 4.98 5.40 -32.56
CA MET A 430 4.98 4.49 -33.71
C MET A 430 6.40 4.10 -34.13
N HIS A 431 7.31 5.07 -34.25
CA HIS A 431 8.71 4.80 -34.61
C HIS A 431 9.44 3.96 -33.57
N LEU A 432 9.13 4.15 -32.27
CA LEU A 432 9.59 3.28 -31.18
C LEU A 432 8.93 1.89 -31.17
N GLY A 433 7.88 1.66 -31.96
CA GLY A 433 7.14 0.39 -31.95
C GLY A 433 6.29 0.15 -30.69
N LEU A 434 5.89 1.20 -29.96
CA LEU A 434 4.92 1.11 -28.86
C LEU A 434 3.47 0.99 -29.37
N ILE A 435 3.21 1.52 -30.57
CA ILE A 435 1.93 1.44 -31.28
C ILE A 435 2.16 1.19 -32.76
N SER A 436 1.29 0.40 -33.39
CA SER A 436 1.36 0.12 -34.83
C SER A 436 1.12 1.36 -35.68
N ARG A 437 1.74 1.42 -36.88
CA ARG A 437 1.58 2.55 -37.83
C ARG A 437 0.12 2.83 -38.22
N HIS A 438 -0.73 1.81 -38.18
CA HIS A 438 -2.16 1.91 -38.49
C HIS A 438 -3.05 2.22 -37.27
N LEU A 439 -2.47 2.38 -36.06
CA LEU A 439 -3.17 2.61 -34.79
C LEU A 439 -4.20 1.50 -34.43
N GLU A 440 -3.96 0.28 -34.87
CA GLU A 440 -4.84 -0.88 -34.64
C GLU A 440 -4.43 -1.63 -33.38
N ASN A 441 -3.14 -1.93 -33.25
CA ASN A 441 -2.55 -2.64 -32.13
C ASN A 441 -1.51 -1.77 -31.42
N SER A 442 -1.33 -1.99 -30.10
CA SER A 442 -0.28 -1.38 -29.28
C SER A 442 0.31 -2.40 -28.31
N GLU A 443 1.53 -2.18 -27.87
CA GLU A 443 2.18 -3.01 -26.85
C GLU A 443 1.37 -3.03 -25.54
N LEU A 444 1.33 -4.17 -24.84
CA LEU A 444 0.55 -4.32 -23.59
C LEU A 444 1.05 -3.40 -22.46
N TRP A 445 2.31 -2.96 -22.54
CA TRP A 445 2.96 -2.06 -21.58
C TRP A 445 2.89 -0.57 -21.99
N TRP A 446 2.06 -0.22 -22.98
CA TRP A 446 1.79 1.16 -23.37
C TRP A 446 0.49 1.69 -22.74
N SER A 447 0.58 2.84 -22.06
CA SER A 447 -0.55 3.60 -21.52
C SER A 447 -1.07 4.57 -22.59
N LYS A 448 -1.97 4.09 -23.46
CA LYS A 448 -2.54 4.84 -24.59
C LYS A 448 -3.63 5.83 -24.18
N GLY A 449 -4.27 5.62 -23.04
CA GLY A 449 -5.34 6.45 -22.48
C GLY A 449 -4.86 7.54 -21.51
N SER A 450 -3.55 7.67 -21.30
CA SER A 450 -2.95 8.53 -20.29
C SER A 450 -1.94 9.52 -20.88
N ILE A 451 -1.84 10.72 -20.30
CA ILE A 451 -0.86 11.73 -20.72
C ILE A 451 -0.31 12.56 -19.56
N GLY A 452 1.00 12.79 -19.57
CA GLY A 452 1.69 13.82 -18.79
C GLY A 452 1.84 15.13 -19.56
N THR A 453 2.03 16.22 -18.83
CA THR A 453 2.23 17.58 -19.35
C THR A 453 3.11 18.34 -18.36
N ARG A 454 3.80 19.39 -18.81
CA ARG A 454 4.75 20.13 -17.96
C ARG A 454 4.05 20.71 -16.73
N GLY A 455 4.50 20.28 -15.54
CA GLY A 455 3.90 20.69 -14.26
C GLY A 455 2.47 20.21 -14.03
N SER A 456 1.98 19.24 -14.82
CA SER A 456 0.57 18.81 -14.85
C SER A 456 -0.40 19.93 -15.21
N LEU A 457 0.05 20.97 -15.92
CA LEU A 457 -0.73 22.15 -16.29
C LEU A 457 -1.57 21.91 -17.56
N GLY A 458 -2.85 22.25 -17.47
CA GLY A 458 -3.84 22.12 -18.55
C GLY A 458 -5.05 21.24 -18.18
N PHE A 459 -4.96 20.33 -17.21
CA PHE A 459 -6.06 19.40 -16.89
C PHE A 459 -7.31 20.06 -16.28
N THR A 460 -7.20 21.29 -15.78
CA THR A 460 -8.31 22.11 -15.31
C THR A 460 -8.99 22.92 -16.43
N ASP A 461 -8.40 23.00 -17.63
CA ASP A 461 -8.99 23.68 -18.79
C ASP A 461 -9.88 22.71 -19.60
N VAL A 462 -11.18 23.03 -19.65
CA VAL A 462 -12.21 22.28 -20.40
C VAL A 462 -11.86 22.15 -21.89
N LYS A 463 -11.18 23.14 -22.49
CA LYS A 463 -10.68 23.09 -23.87
C LYS A 463 -9.65 21.97 -24.03
N VAL A 464 -8.67 21.91 -23.14
CA VAL A 464 -7.60 20.89 -23.14
C VAL A 464 -8.20 19.50 -22.93
N VAL A 465 -9.03 19.32 -21.91
CA VAL A 465 -9.71 18.04 -21.61
C VAL A 465 -10.52 17.54 -22.79
N ASN A 466 -11.31 18.41 -23.44
CA ASN A 466 -12.09 18.03 -24.63
C ASN A 466 -11.19 17.62 -25.81
N ILE A 467 -10.04 18.27 -26.03
CA ILE A 467 -9.10 17.87 -27.08
C ILE A 467 -8.45 16.53 -26.74
N LEU A 468 -8.01 16.31 -25.50
CA LEU A 468 -7.43 15.02 -25.06
C LEU A 468 -8.39 13.86 -25.31
N LYS A 469 -9.67 14.03 -24.98
CA LYS A 469 -10.71 13.01 -25.19
C LYS A 469 -10.97 12.69 -26.67
N LYS A 470 -10.82 13.66 -27.60
CA LYS A 470 -10.86 13.38 -29.06
C LYS A 470 -9.82 12.33 -29.49
N TYR A 471 -8.70 12.25 -28.76
CA TYR A 471 -7.62 11.28 -28.99
C TYR A 471 -7.68 10.05 -28.05
N ASN A 472 -8.83 9.79 -27.42
CA ASN A 472 -9.05 8.68 -26.49
C ASN A 472 -8.13 8.71 -25.26
N ILE A 473 -7.75 9.91 -24.81
CA ILE A 473 -7.01 10.13 -23.56
C ILE A 473 -8.01 10.54 -22.48
N HIS A 474 -8.07 9.75 -21.40
CA HIS A 474 -9.04 9.87 -20.30
C HIS A 474 -8.37 10.20 -18.96
N TYR A 475 -7.05 10.02 -18.87
CA TYR A 475 -6.27 10.16 -17.63
C TYR A 475 -5.13 11.18 -17.76
N GLY A 476 -5.04 12.10 -16.80
CA GLY A 476 -3.93 13.05 -16.67
C GLY A 476 -2.94 12.63 -15.58
N LEU A 477 -1.64 12.75 -15.84
CA LEU A 477 -0.60 12.48 -14.84
C LEU A 477 -0.38 13.71 -13.92
N GLY A 478 -0.97 13.68 -12.74
CA GLY A 478 -1.05 14.80 -11.80
C GLY A 478 0.22 15.09 -10.98
N ASN A 479 0.04 15.85 -9.90
CA ASN A 479 1.08 16.22 -8.95
C ASN A 479 0.41 16.47 -7.58
N LYS A 480 0.78 15.71 -6.54
CA LYS A 480 0.16 15.84 -5.21
C LYS A 480 0.34 17.22 -4.56
N LEU A 481 1.37 17.97 -4.99
CA LEU A 481 1.68 19.31 -4.50
C LEU A 481 0.78 20.41 -5.09
N ARG A 482 -0.25 20.05 -5.86
CA ARG A 482 -1.20 20.97 -6.48
C ARG A 482 -2.62 20.68 -6.02
N SER A 483 -3.10 21.50 -5.10
CA SER A 483 -4.47 21.43 -4.53
C SER A 483 -5.58 21.52 -5.58
N ASP A 484 -5.32 22.11 -6.75
CA ASP A 484 -6.30 22.29 -7.82
C ASP A 484 -6.53 21.05 -8.71
N ILE A 485 -5.70 20.01 -8.56
CA ILE A 485 -5.76 18.74 -9.32
C ILE A 485 -5.60 17.49 -8.42
N VAL A 486 -5.95 17.61 -7.14
CA VAL A 486 -6.10 16.49 -6.19
C VAL A 486 -7.52 16.50 -5.62
N HIS A 487 -8.04 15.35 -5.19
CA HIS A 487 -9.38 15.27 -4.63
C HIS A 487 -9.42 16.00 -3.27
N PRO A 488 -10.31 16.99 -3.07
CA PRO A 488 -10.19 17.96 -1.96
C PRO A 488 -10.49 17.42 -0.57
N PHE A 489 -11.22 16.29 -0.46
CA PHE A 489 -11.68 15.74 0.81
C PHE A 489 -11.20 14.32 1.10
N ASN A 490 -10.58 13.65 0.12
CA ASN A 490 -10.22 12.24 0.23
C ASN A 490 -9.04 11.95 -0.68
N SER A 491 -7.84 11.86 -0.10
CA SER A 491 -6.59 11.68 -0.82
C SER A 491 -6.35 10.25 -1.33
N TYR A 492 -7.39 9.40 -1.38
CA TYR A 492 -7.38 8.10 -2.06
C TYR A 492 -8.19 8.09 -3.36
N LEU A 493 -8.94 9.15 -3.64
CA LEU A 493 -9.71 9.32 -4.88
C LEU A 493 -8.93 10.15 -5.90
N PRO A 494 -9.14 9.93 -7.22
CA PRO A 494 -8.59 10.81 -8.23
C PRO A 494 -9.28 12.18 -8.18
N TRP A 495 -8.63 13.21 -8.69
CA TRP A 495 -9.36 14.43 -9.05
C TRP A 495 -10.13 14.19 -10.34
N SER A 496 -11.37 14.65 -10.41
CA SER A 496 -12.21 14.60 -11.62
C SER A 496 -12.39 15.99 -12.20
N SER A 497 -12.34 16.10 -13.53
CA SER A 497 -12.60 17.37 -14.22
C SER A 497 -14.03 17.88 -13.97
N ILE A 498 -14.28 19.15 -14.31
CA ILE A 498 -15.60 19.78 -14.22
C ILE A 498 -16.69 19.01 -14.99
N LEU A 499 -16.30 18.23 -16.01
CA LEU A 499 -17.21 17.37 -16.79
C LEU A 499 -17.45 15.98 -16.15
N GLY A 500 -16.73 15.63 -15.09
CA GLY A 500 -16.79 14.32 -14.41
C GLY A 500 -16.09 13.16 -15.15
N ASP A 501 -15.76 13.34 -16.43
CA ASP A 501 -15.38 12.26 -17.37
C ASP A 501 -13.91 12.27 -17.82
N PHE A 502 -13.04 12.94 -17.05
CA PHE A 502 -11.59 12.89 -17.19
C PHE A 502 -10.98 12.94 -15.78
N GLN A 503 -10.15 11.97 -15.44
CA GLN A 503 -9.53 11.86 -14.10
C GLN A 503 -8.05 12.27 -14.13
N VAL A 504 -7.57 12.88 -13.06
CA VAL A 504 -6.14 13.16 -12.83
C VAL A 504 -5.64 12.27 -11.70
N ILE A 505 -4.63 11.47 -12.01
CA ILE A 505 -3.98 10.53 -11.10
C ILE A 505 -3.02 11.33 -10.20
N PRO A 506 -3.15 11.29 -8.86
CA PRO A 506 -2.19 11.94 -7.98
C PRO A 506 -0.82 11.25 -8.07
N ARG A 507 0.26 12.03 -7.94
CA ARG A 507 1.64 11.53 -8.06
C ARG A 507 2.57 12.20 -7.07
N ASN A 508 3.46 11.43 -6.48
CA ASN A 508 4.44 11.90 -5.51
C ASN A 508 5.74 12.35 -6.23
N LYS A 509 6.07 13.64 -6.16
CA LYS A 509 7.25 14.23 -6.82
C LYS A 509 8.45 14.20 -5.87
N ARG A 510 9.53 13.50 -6.25
CA ARG A 510 10.77 13.37 -5.46
C ARG A 510 11.66 14.61 -5.58
N LEU A 511 11.28 15.70 -4.89
CA LEU A 511 11.87 17.02 -5.07
C LEU A 511 13.37 17.08 -4.74
N LEU A 512 13.85 16.30 -3.77
CA LEU A 512 15.27 16.29 -3.37
C LEU A 512 16.16 15.57 -4.38
N LEU A 513 15.56 14.79 -5.28
CA LEU A 513 16.26 14.02 -6.32
C LEU A 513 16.07 14.63 -7.71
N ARG A 514 15.00 15.43 -7.92
CA ARG A 514 14.49 15.89 -9.22
C ARG A 514 15.53 16.42 -10.21
N TRP A 515 16.50 17.20 -9.74
CA TRP A 515 17.52 17.86 -10.57
C TRP A 515 18.93 17.34 -10.29
N ALA A 516 19.05 16.14 -9.72
CA ALA A 516 20.30 15.50 -9.40
C ALA A 516 20.66 14.37 -10.37
N THR A 517 21.95 14.19 -10.59
CA THR A 517 22.59 13.04 -11.24
C THR A 517 23.54 12.28 -10.32
N THR A 518 23.85 12.86 -9.16
CA THR A 518 24.78 12.32 -8.16
C THR A 518 24.24 12.52 -6.74
N PRO A 519 24.71 11.73 -5.76
CA PRO A 519 24.45 11.98 -4.33
C PRO A 519 24.69 13.41 -3.87
N LYS A 520 25.77 14.06 -4.33
CA LYS A 520 26.16 15.42 -3.90
C LYS A 520 25.14 16.48 -4.34
N GLU A 521 24.66 16.37 -5.57
CA GLU A 521 23.58 17.24 -6.10
C GLU A 521 22.28 17.09 -5.29
N SER A 522 21.94 15.88 -4.83
CA SER A 522 20.78 15.65 -3.95
C SER A 522 20.99 16.19 -2.53
N VAL A 523 22.19 16.04 -1.96
CA VAL A 523 22.56 16.66 -0.68
C VAL A 523 22.52 18.19 -0.77
N TRP A 524 22.93 18.77 -1.90
CA TRP A 524 22.79 20.20 -2.17
C TRP A 524 21.33 20.63 -2.17
N LEU A 525 20.44 19.89 -2.85
CA LEU A 525 18.99 20.16 -2.87
C LEU A 525 18.38 20.04 -1.47
N TYR A 526 18.71 18.99 -0.71
CA TYR A 526 18.27 18.84 0.68
C TYR A 526 18.68 20.03 1.53
N ASN A 527 19.96 20.43 1.47
CA ASN A 527 20.46 21.58 2.20
C ASN A 527 19.79 22.89 1.73
N LYS A 528 19.51 23.07 0.43
CA LYS A 528 18.80 24.25 -0.10
C LYS A 528 17.39 24.40 0.51
N TYR A 529 16.66 23.29 0.67
CA TYR A 529 15.29 23.30 1.21
C TYR A 529 15.22 23.33 2.74
N HIS A 530 16.26 22.90 3.46
CA HIS A 530 16.25 22.81 4.93
C HIS A 530 17.05 23.90 5.66
N ASN A 531 17.71 24.81 4.94
CA ASN A 531 18.46 25.92 5.54
C ASN A 531 17.52 27.05 6.00
N GLU A 532 17.67 27.56 7.23
CA GLU A 532 16.70 28.45 7.92
C GLU A 532 16.60 29.89 7.38
N THR A 533 16.84 30.13 6.09
CA THR A 533 16.85 31.48 5.48
C THR A 533 15.95 31.65 4.26
N THR A 534 15.27 30.61 3.77
CA THR A 534 14.25 30.74 2.71
C THR A 534 12.84 30.91 3.30
N SER A 535 12.26 32.09 3.10
CA SER A 535 10.95 32.51 3.65
C SER A 535 9.72 31.89 2.98
N GLU A 536 9.79 30.64 2.50
CA GLU A 536 8.65 29.90 1.95
C GLU A 536 8.31 28.68 2.84
N PRO A 537 7.07 28.55 3.32
CA PRO A 537 6.71 27.52 4.30
C PRO A 537 6.47 26.15 3.64
N LEU A 538 7.50 25.29 3.68
CA LEU A 538 7.33 23.83 3.56
C LEU A 538 7.16 23.21 4.96
N ASP A 539 6.15 23.69 5.67
CA ASP A 539 5.97 23.54 7.13
C ASP A 539 5.27 22.22 7.52
N HIS A 540 5.65 21.10 6.90
CA HIS A 540 4.99 19.81 7.16
C HIS A 540 5.89 18.56 7.14
N ILE A 541 7.22 18.71 7.07
CA ILE A 541 8.15 17.57 7.12
C ILE A 541 9.21 17.83 8.21
N LEU A 542 9.07 17.06 9.30
CA LEU A 542 10.01 16.85 10.42
C LEU A 542 10.08 17.93 11.53
N THR A 543 9.92 17.45 12.76
CA THR A 543 9.96 18.20 14.02
C THR A 543 11.39 18.60 14.43
N LYS A 544 11.48 19.65 15.28
CA LYS A 544 12.73 20.40 15.58
C LYS A 544 13.81 19.64 16.38
N THR A 545 13.68 18.33 16.62
CA THR A 545 14.50 17.57 17.59
C THR A 545 15.95 17.36 17.13
N ASN A 546 16.22 17.23 15.83
CA ASN A 546 17.54 16.83 15.31
C ASN A 546 18.59 17.95 15.19
N LYS A 547 18.26 19.21 15.55
CA LYS A 547 19.12 20.38 15.30
C LYS A 547 20.38 20.51 16.16
N LYS A 548 20.63 19.64 17.15
CA LYS A 548 21.69 19.84 18.17
C LYS A 548 22.82 18.79 18.27
N LYS A 549 22.89 17.79 17.38
CA LYS A 549 23.98 16.79 17.39
C LYS A 549 24.83 16.69 16.10
N ARG A 550 24.46 17.37 15.01
CA ARG A 550 25.12 17.21 13.69
C ARG A 550 26.11 18.33 13.36
N ALA A 551 27.14 18.46 14.20
CA ALA A 551 28.31 19.29 13.90
C ALA A 551 29.60 18.53 14.27
N ALA A 552 30.52 18.48 13.31
CA ALA A 552 31.85 17.84 13.37
C ALA A 552 31.91 16.30 13.34
N ARG A 553 32.09 15.76 12.13
CA ARG A 553 33.12 14.73 11.84
C ARG A 553 33.69 14.92 10.44
N SER A 554 34.81 14.24 10.17
CA SER A 554 35.85 14.64 9.20
C SER A 554 35.62 14.10 7.78
N ASN A 555 36.33 14.71 6.83
CA ASN A 555 36.47 14.40 5.40
C ASN A 555 36.27 12.93 5.00
N ASN A 556 35.57 12.75 3.87
CA ASN A 556 35.05 11.51 3.27
C ASN A 556 33.86 10.88 4.01
N ASP A 557 33.98 10.49 5.29
CA ASP A 557 32.89 9.80 6.00
C ASP A 557 31.59 10.63 6.07
N GLY A 558 31.71 11.97 6.14
CA GLY A 558 30.58 12.89 6.23
C GLY A 558 29.78 13.11 4.94
N GLU A 559 30.31 12.76 3.76
CA GLU A 559 29.55 12.89 2.50
C GLU A 559 28.59 11.71 2.33
N ASP A 560 29.05 10.49 2.61
CA ASP A 560 28.23 9.28 2.58
C ASP A 560 27.15 9.31 3.68
N GLU A 561 27.48 9.80 4.89
CA GLU A 561 26.48 10.04 5.94
C GLU A 561 25.43 11.08 5.48
N ALA A 562 25.84 12.17 4.83
CA ALA A 562 24.91 13.18 4.34
C ALA A 562 23.97 12.63 3.24
N TRP A 563 24.49 11.81 2.32
CA TRP A 563 23.67 11.15 1.30
C TRP A 563 22.70 10.14 1.91
N PHE A 564 23.17 9.27 2.81
CA PHE A 564 22.34 8.31 3.52
C PHE A 564 21.17 9.00 4.26
N ASN A 565 21.41 10.16 4.87
CA ASN A 565 20.35 10.96 5.49
C ASN A 565 19.28 11.45 4.50
N VAL A 566 19.66 11.83 3.27
CA VAL A 566 18.71 12.22 2.22
C VAL A 566 17.91 11.01 1.73
N LEU A 567 18.59 9.88 1.49
CA LEU A 567 17.97 8.62 1.14
C LEU A 567 16.97 8.16 2.21
N GLU A 568 17.35 8.19 3.49
CA GLU A 568 16.47 7.81 4.59
C GLU A 568 15.24 8.74 4.67
N ALA A 569 15.40 10.05 4.51
CA ALA A 569 14.28 10.99 4.52
C ALA A 569 13.29 10.74 3.36
N GLU A 570 13.80 10.58 2.13
CA GLU A 570 12.99 10.27 0.94
C GLU A 570 12.34 8.87 1.03
N ALA A 571 13.03 7.89 1.62
CA ALA A 571 12.50 6.54 1.86
C ALA A 571 11.45 6.50 2.97
N ASN A 572 11.63 7.25 4.06
CA ASN A 572 10.64 7.38 5.14
C ASN A 572 9.28 7.85 4.59
N GLU A 573 9.28 8.91 3.79
CA GLU A 573 8.06 9.44 3.19
C GLU A 573 7.43 8.44 2.19
N ALA A 574 8.27 7.71 1.45
CA ALA A 574 7.81 6.66 0.54
C ALA A 574 7.17 5.48 1.28
N VAL A 575 7.83 4.96 2.32
CA VAL A 575 7.35 3.85 3.15
C VAL A 575 6.08 4.23 3.89
N LEU A 576 6.00 5.43 4.47
CA LEU A 576 4.76 5.94 5.08
C LEU A 576 3.61 5.97 4.06
N SER A 577 3.86 6.50 2.86
CA SER A 577 2.88 6.52 1.77
C SER A 577 2.43 5.11 1.34
N LEU A 578 3.36 4.15 1.25
CA LEU A 578 3.09 2.76 0.86
C LEU A 578 2.30 2.00 1.94
N LEU A 579 2.65 2.19 3.22
CA LEU A 579 1.95 1.58 4.35
C LEU A 579 0.54 2.16 4.51
N LYS A 580 0.35 3.47 4.33
CA LYS A 580 -0.98 4.11 4.19
C LYS A 580 -1.79 3.61 2.99
N LEU A 581 -1.29 2.67 2.18
CA LEU A 581 -1.94 2.17 0.96
C LEU A 581 -2.29 3.29 -0.04
N LYS A 582 -1.44 4.33 -0.12
CA LYS A 582 -1.49 5.29 -1.22
C LYS A 582 -1.03 4.60 -2.50
N HIS A 583 -1.71 4.92 -3.59
CA HIS A 583 -1.52 4.30 -4.90
C HIS A 583 -0.82 5.24 -5.90
N ASP A 584 -0.34 6.36 -5.39
CA ASP A 584 0.36 7.44 -6.08
C ASP A 584 1.75 6.97 -6.59
N PRO A 585 2.05 7.09 -7.90
CA PRO A 585 3.38 6.83 -8.44
C PRO A 585 4.45 7.76 -7.89
N PHE A 586 5.68 7.25 -7.75
CA PHE A 586 6.85 8.01 -7.29
C PHE A 586 7.63 8.52 -8.49
N VAL A 587 7.74 9.84 -8.65
CA VAL A 587 8.23 10.44 -9.89
C VAL A 587 9.65 10.98 -9.74
N PHE A 588 10.48 10.48 -10.66
CA PHE A 588 11.88 10.81 -10.90
C PHE A 588 12.02 11.50 -12.26
N ASN A 589 13.22 11.96 -12.57
CA ASN A 589 13.62 12.44 -13.90
C ASN A 589 14.68 11.51 -14.49
N GLN A 590 14.79 11.48 -15.83
CA GLN A 590 15.80 10.67 -16.54
C GLN A 590 17.23 10.88 -16.02
N SER A 591 17.55 12.06 -15.50
CA SER A 591 18.83 12.39 -14.86
C SER A 591 19.18 11.51 -13.67
N ASN A 592 18.17 10.98 -12.98
CA ASN A 592 18.33 10.15 -11.78
C ASN A 592 18.78 8.72 -12.12
N LEU A 593 18.76 8.33 -13.41
CA LEU A 593 19.22 7.03 -13.90
C LEU A 593 20.74 6.98 -14.14
N LYS A 594 21.44 8.13 -14.10
CA LYS A 594 22.87 8.20 -14.39
C LYS A 594 23.64 7.18 -13.57
N VAL A 595 24.41 6.32 -14.24
CA VAL A 595 25.32 5.38 -13.57
C VAL A 595 26.38 6.16 -12.79
N LEU A 596 26.49 5.86 -11.49
CA LEU A 596 27.44 6.48 -10.58
C LEU A 596 28.88 6.01 -10.85
N SER A 597 29.82 6.57 -10.10
CA SER A 597 31.26 6.27 -10.24
C SER A 597 31.63 4.83 -9.85
N ASP A 598 30.75 4.11 -9.16
CA ASP A 598 30.89 2.67 -8.90
C ASP A 598 30.74 1.81 -10.18
N GLY A 599 30.06 2.35 -11.20
CA GLY A 599 29.73 1.66 -12.44
C GLY A 599 28.51 0.72 -12.35
N SER A 600 27.86 0.62 -11.17
CA SER A 600 26.84 -0.38 -10.86
C SER A 600 25.50 0.17 -10.36
N SER A 601 25.44 1.41 -9.85
CA SER A 601 24.23 1.99 -9.28
C SER A 601 23.87 3.35 -9.89
N SER A 602 22.70 3.85 -9.51
CA SER A 602 22.15 5.17 -9.82
C SER A 602 21.41 5.68 -8.57
N ILE A 603 21.20 6.98 -8.42
CA ILE A 603 20.49 7.52 -7.23
C ILE A 603 19.05 6.98 -7.11
N VAL A 604 18.40 6.60 -8.23
CA VAL A 604 17.08 5.94 -8.19
C VAL A 604 17.16 4.46 -7.83
N SER A 605 18.20 3.72 -8.20
CA SER A 605 18.36 2.33 -7.75
C SER A 605 18.66 2.26 -6.26
N GLU A 606 19.52 3.15 -5.74
CA GLU A 606 19.80 3.26 -4.30
C GLU A 606 18.54 3.63 -3.51
N TRP A 607 17.75 4.59 -4.00
CA TRP A 607 16.46 4.94 -3.39
C TRP A 607 15.45 3.79 -3.43
N ILE A 608 15.37 3.04 -4.54
CA ILE A 608 14.49 1.86 -4.63
C ILE A 608 14.93 0.82 -3.59
N ASP A 609 16.22 0.51 -3.51
CA ASP A 609 16.75 -0.51 -2.62
C ASP A 609 16.47 -0.20 -1.14
N ILE A 610 16.85 1.00 -0.66
CA ILE A 610 16.60 1.40 0.74
C ILE A 610 15.10 1.50 1.06
N THR A 611 14.25 1.92 0.10
CA THR A 611 12.78 1.96 0.27
C THR A 611 12.21 0.55 0.41
N LEU A 612 12.69 -0.41 -0.40
CA LEU A 612 12.27 -1.81 -0.34
C LEU A 612 12.75 -2.48 0.95
N GLN A 613 14.01 -2.33 1.32
CA GLN A 613 14.56 -2.85 2.58
C GLN A 613 13.76 -2.32 3.78
N LYS A 614 13.49 -1.00 3.82
CA LYS A 614 12.74 -0.38 4.91
C LYS A 614 11.28 -0.84 4.94
N LEU A 615 10.57 -0.90 3.81
CA LEU A 615 9.20 -1.43 3.78
C LEU A 615 9.14 -2.90 4.21
N ASN A 616 10.05 -3.73 3.69
CA ASN A 616 10.10 -5.15 4.01
C ASN A 616 10.42 -5.40 5.50
N SER A 617 11.14 -4.52 6.18
CA SER A 617 11.37 -4.63 7.63
C SER A 617 10.07 -4.53 8.46
N TYR A 618 9.03 -3.87 7.94
CA TYR A 618 7.73 -3.78 8.61
C TYR A 618 6.74 -4.87 8.17
N VAL A 619 6.72 -5.26 6.90
CA VAL A 619 5.61 -6.06 6.33
C VAL A 619 6.06 -7.13 5.33
N TYR A 620 5.26 -8.20 5.23
CA TYR A 620 5.41 -9.29 4.25
C TYR A 620 4.56 -9.07 2.97
N TRP A 621 4.10 -7.84 2.72
CA TRP A 621 3.07 -7.55 1.71
C TRP A 621 3.63 -7.57 0.27
N PRO A 622 2.92 -8.17 -0.70
CA PRO A 622 3.28 -8.10 -2.11
C PRO A 622 3.11 -6.69 -2.69
N MET A 623 4.08 -6.26 -3.49
CA MET A 623 4.11 -4.95 -4.15
C MET A 623 3.91 -5.06 -5.66
N PHE A 624 3.18 -4.12 -6.25
CA PHE A 624 2.91 -4.09 -7.68
C PHE A 624 3.23 -2.75 -8.33
N SER A 625 3.65 -2.77 -9.59
CA SER A 625 3.67 -1.58 -10.44
C SER A 625 2.58 -1.65 -11.51
N TYR A 626 1.73 -0.63 -11.59
CA TYR A 626 0.69 -0.51 -12.63
C TYR A 626 1.13 0.53 -13.67
N LYS A 627 0.80 0.30 -14.95
CA LYS A 627 0.93 1.35 -15.96
C LYS A 627 -0.17 2.39 -15.76
N SER A 628 0.07 3.63 -16.16
CA SER A 628 -0.83 4.77 -15.92
C SER A 628 -2.29 4.52 -16.33
N ASP A 629 -2.56 3.83 -17.43
CA ASP A 629 -3.94 3.48 -17.85
C ASP A 629 -4.66 2.54 -16.86
N ASP A 630 -3.94 1.55 -16.33
CA ASP A 630 -4.48 0.55 -15.40
C ASP A 630 -4.71 1.20 -14.03
N LEU A 631 -3.79 2.09 -13.64
CA LEU A 631 -3.89 2.88 -12.43
C LEU A 631 -5.04 3.90 -12.50
N GLY A 632 -5.21 4.61 -13.63
CA GLY A 632 -6.34 5.52 -13.85
C GLY A 632 -7.68 4.79 -13.77
N THR A 633 -7.76 3.61 -14.37
CA THR A 633 -8.94 2.72 -14.28
C THR A 633 -9.20 2.28 -12.84
N TYR A 634 -8.17 1.91 -12.10
CA TYR A 634 -8.25 1.49 -10.70
C TYR A 634 -8.72 2.63 -9.77
N TYR A 635 -8.22 3.86 -9.94
CA TYR A 635 -8.72 5.05 -9.23
C TYR A 635 -10.17 5.37 -9.60
N LYS A 636 -10.54 5.30 -10.89
CA LYS A 636 -11.93 5.50 -11.34
C LYS A 636 -12.88 4.50 -10.67
N LEU A 637 -12.52 3.22 -10.62
CA LEU A 637 -13.31 2.19 -9.93
C LEU A 637 -13.37 2.40 -8.42
N ARG A 638 -12.34 3.01 -7.80
CA ARG A 638 -12.40 3.40 -6.37
C ARG A 638 -13.40 4.53 -6.12
N SER A 639 -13.52 5.50 -7.02
CA SER A 639 -14.58 6.53 -6.97
C SER A 639 -15.96 5.90 -7.11
N LEU A 640 -16.17 5.10 -8.15
CA LEU A 640 -17.46 4.44 -8.43
C LEU A 640 -17.95 3.55 -7.27
N ARG A 641 -17.05 2.86 -6.56
CA ARG A 641 -17.40 2.10 -5.34
C ARG A 641 -17.97 2.97 -4.22
N ARG A 642 -17.44 4.18 -4.03
CA ARG A 642 -17.92 5.11 -2.99
C ARG A 642 -19.20 5.83 -3.40
N GLU A 643 -19.46 5.91 -4.71
CA GLU A 643 -20.67 6.52 -5.28
C GLU A 643 -21.85 5.54 -5.43
N CYS A 644 -21.60 4.21 -5.56
CA CYS A 644 -22.65 3.22 -5.78
C CYS A 644 -23.49 2.83 -4.54
N GLY A 645 -23.24 3.47 -3.40
CA GLY A 645 -23.97 3.27 -2.14
C GLY A 645 -24.04 1.79 -1.73
N SER A 646 -22.88 1.13 -1.70
CA SER A 646 -22.77 -0.25 -1.25
C SER A 646 -23.04 -0.37 0.25
N GLU A 647 -23.80 -1.38 0.67
CA GLU A 647 -23.98 -1.72 2.07
C GLU A 647 -23.55 -3.16 2.34
N PHE A 648 -22.78 -3.35 3.42
CA PHE A 648 -22.25 -4.63 3.85
C PHE A 648 -22.84 -5.00 5.20
N HIS A 649 -23.24 -6.26 5.33
CA HIS A 649 -23.72 -6.86 6.56
C HIS A 649 -23.10 -8.24 6.73
N TYR A 650 -22.91 -8.71 7.97
CA TYR A 650 -22.56 -10.11 8.22
C TYR A 650 -23.67 -10.83 8.96
N SER A 651 -23.87 -12.09 8.61
CA SER A 651 -24.78 -13.03 9.24
C SER A 651 -24.03 -13.84 10.30
N HIS A 652 -24.61 -14.00 11.49
CA HIS A 652 -23.94 -14.64 12.64
C HIS A 652 -24.90 -15.33 13.60
N ASN A 653 -24.34 -16.17 14.46
CA ASN A 653 -24.95 -16.71 15.66
C ASN A 653 -24.06 -16.40 16.88
N GLU A 654 -24.35 -16.95 18.06
CA GLU A 654 -23.60 -16.69 19.30
C GLU A 654 -22.12 -17.10 19.28
N THR A 655 -21.70 -17.90 18.30
CA THR A 655 -20.38 -18.55 18.23
C THR A 655 -19.61 -18.31 16.94
N HIS A 656 -20.30 -18.06 15.81
CA HIS A 656 -19.67 -17.94 14.49
C HIS A 656 -20.34 -16.87 13.62
N ILE A 657 -19.52 -16.22 12.77
CA ILE A 657 -19.94 -15.50 11.57
C ILE A 657 -20.05 -16.50 10.42
N LEU A 658 -21.19 -16.50 9.72
CA LEU A 658 -21.57 -17.51 8.73
C LEU A 658 -21.31 -17.04 7.28
N GLY A 659 -21.47 -15.74 7.01
CA GLY A 659 -21.39 -15.19 5.66
C GLY A 659 -21.64 -13.69 5.62
N ILE A 660 -21.22 -13.04 4.54
CA ILE A 660 -21.43 -11.62 4.27
C ILE A 660 -22.58 -11.45 3.27
N GLU A 661 -23.47 -10.51 3.54
CA GLU A 661 -24.46 -9.98 2.61
C GLU A 661 -23.97 -8.60 2.12
N VAL A 662 -23.95 -8.40 0.80
CA VAL A 662 -23.60 -7.12 0.18
C VAL A 662 -24.63 -6.69 -0.85
N SER A 663 -25.08 -5.45 -0.78
CA SER A 663 -26.02 -4.82 -1.72
C SER A 663 -25.47 -3.46 -2.18
N SER A 664 -26.07 -2.87 -3.21
CA SER A 664 -25.73 -1.52 -3.68
C SER A 664 -26.92 -0.84 -4.35
N ASN A 665 -26.96 0.50 -4.35
CA ASN A 665 -28.00 1.24 -5.04
C ASN A 665 -27.79 1.27 -6.57
N GLN A 666 -26.54 1.19 -7.03
CA GLN A 666 -26.13 1.17 -8.43
C GLN A 666 -25.21 -0.03 -8.74
N PRO A 667 -25.10 -0.46 -10.01
CA PRO A 667 -24.17 -1.50 -10.40
C PRO A 667 -22.72 -1.12 -10.07
N CYS A 668 -21.99 -1.98 -9.37
CA CYS A 668 -20.56 -1.78 -9.08
C CYS A 668 -19.84 -3.10 -8.75
N VAL A 669 -18.51 -3.04 -8.67
CA VAL A 669 -17.67 -4.17 -8.21
C VAL A 669 -17.00 -3.78 -6.90
N VAL A 670 -17.30 -4.53 -5.84
CA VAL A 670 -16.86 -4.24 -4.47
C VAL A 670 -15.98 -5.38 -3.91
N PRO A 671 -14.85 -5.07 -3.26
CA PRO A 671 -13.98 -6.07 -2.66
C PRO A 671 -14.41 -6.45 -1.25
N ILE A 672 -14.14 -7.69 -0.88
CA ILE A 672 -14.26 -8.23 0.47
C ILE A 672 -13.01 -9.06 0.75
N THR A 673 -12.23 -8.71 1.77
CA THR A 673 -11.13 -9.54 2.26
C THR A 673 -11.63 -10.50 3.35
N VAL A 674 -11.22 -11.76 3.25
CA VAL A 674 -11.57 -12.85 4.18
C VAL A 674 -10.30 -13.56 4.68
N THR A 675 -10.27 -13.93 5.96
CA THR A 675 -9.15 -14.67 6.58
C THR A 675 -9.11 -16.15 6.17
N GLY A 676 -10.28 -16.78 5.97
CA GLY A 676 -10.44 -18.15 5.47
C GLY A 676 -10.80 -18.24 3.98
N ASP A 677 -11.33 -19.38 3.54
CA ASP A 677 -11.93 -19.52 2.21
C ASP A 677 -13.44 -19.24 2.25
N ILE A 678 -14.10 -19.27 1.09
CA ILE A 678 -15.56 -19.15 0.96
C ILE A 678 -16.17 -20.43 0.37
N VAL A 679 -17.49 -20.58 0.49
CA VAL A 679 -18.24 -21.62 -0.24
C VAL A 679 -18.27 -21.26 -1.72
N GLN A 680 -17.31 -21.77 -2.48
CA GLN A 680 -17.28 -21.62 -3.94
C GLN A 680 -18.36 -22.50 -4.58
N THR A 681 -19.38 -21.87 -5.17
CA THR A 681 -20.24 -22.54 -6.16
C THR A 681 -19.52 -22.54 -7.51
N ALA A 682 -19.67 -23.62 -8.29
CA ALA A 682 -18.97 -23.72 -9.56
C ALA A 682 -19.43 -22.61 -10.53
N SER A 683 -18.49 -21.74 -10.93
CA SER A 683 -18.66 -20.68 -11.93
C SER A 683 -19.79 -19.67 -11.66
N ASP A 684 -19.80 -18.99 -10.50
CA ASP A 684 -20.53 -17.71 -10.39
C ASP A 684 -19.78 -16.60 -11.15
N PRO A 685 -20.29 -16.07 -12.27
CA PRO A 685 -19.62 -15.01 -13.04
C PRO A 685 -19.59 -13.65 -12.34
N ASN A 686 -20.27 -13.51 -11.19
CA ASN A 686 -20.28 -12.28 -10.40
C ASN A 686 -19.17 -12.24 -9.34
N LEU A 687 -18.37 -13.30 -9.20
CA LEU A 687 -17.27 -13.38 -8.24
C LEU A 687 -15.93 -13.56 -8.98
N THR A 688 -14.97 -12.71 -8.66
CA THR A 688 -13.55 -12.95 -9.01
C THR A 688 -12.69 -12.94 -7.76
N PHE A 689 -11.58 -13.65 -7.80
CA PHE A 689 -10.76 -13.97 -6.62
C PHE A 689 -9.34 -13.48 -6.80
N GLU A 690 -8.77 -12.88 -5.76
CA GLU A 690 -7.41 -12.38 -5.72
C GLU A 690 -6.73 -12.84 -4.43
N LYS A 691 -5.67 -13.64 -4.55
CA LYS A 691 -4.84 -14.08 -3.41
C LYS A 691 -3.38 -14.07 -3.84
N VAL A 692 -2.72 -12.94 -3.63
CA VAL A 692 -1.34 -12.72 -4.06
C VAL A 692 -0.39 -13.06 -2.92
N GLY A 693 0.58 -13.96 -3.18
CA GLY A 693 1.70 -14.14 -2.28
C GLY A 693 1.27 -14.60 -0.89
N THR A 694 1.47 -13.75 0.12
CA THR A 694 1.01 -13.96 1.50
C THR A 694 -0.35 -13.33 1.81
N ASP A 695 -0.90 -12.46 0.95
CA ASP A 695 -2.15 -11.72 1.24
C ASP A 695 -3.33 -12.66 1.58
N PRO A 696 -4.25 -12.23 2.45
CA PRO A 696 -5.55 -12.89 2.60
C PRO A 696 -6.33 -12.91 1.28
N LEU A 697 -7.32 -13.78 1.18
CA LEU A 697 -8.16 -13.87 -0.02
C LEU A 697 -9.04 -12.61 -0.11
N THR A 698 -8.99 -11.92 -1.25
CA THR A 698 -9.95 -10.88 -1.62
C THR A 698 -10.94 -11.44 -2.64
N VAL A 699 -12.23 -11.33 -2.34
CA VAL A 699 -13.34 -11.66 -3.21
C VAL A 699 -13.88 -10.35 -3.78
N TRP A 700 -13.80 -10.19 -5.09
CA TRP A 700 -14.40 -9.07 -5.82
C TRP A 700 -15.80 -9.47 -6.27
N VAL A 701 -16.82 -8.77 -5.77
CA VAL A 701 -18.23 -9.06 -5.98
C VAL A 701 -18.84 -8.02 -6.93
N THR A 702 -19.32 -8.48 -8.08
CA THR A 702 -20.16 -7.70 -8.98
C THR A 702 -21.59 -7.67 -8.44
N VAL A 703 -22.01 -6.52 -7.92
CA VAL A 703 -23.37 -6.26 -7.45
C VAL A 703 -24.17 -5.55 -8.55
N PRO A 704 -25.41 -5.99 -8.85
CA PRO A 704 -26.17 -5.51 -10.00
C PRO A 704 -26.88 -4.16 -9.78
N GLY A 705 -26.85 -3.61 -8.55
CA GLY A 705 -27.64 -2.44 -8.17
C GLY A 705 -29.06 -2.77 -7.68
N ASP A 706 -29.93 -1.75 -7.67
CA ASP A 706 -31.34 -1.82 -7.24
C ASP A 706 -31.55 -2.39 -5.82
N ASN A 707 -30.52 -2.29 -4.96
CA ASN A 707 -30.46 -2.88 -3.62
C ASN A 707 -30.62 -4.41 -3.60
N THR A 708 -30.27 -5.11 -4.68
CA THR A 708 -30.28 -6.57 -4.73
C THR A 708 -29.07 -7.15 -4.00
N SER A 709 -29.31 -7.85 -2.90
CA SER A 709 -28.25 -8.50 -2.11
C SER A 709 -27.58 -9.69 -2.80
N LYS A 710 -26.27 -9.80 -2.63
CA LYS A 710 -25.44 -11.00 -2.88
C LYS A 710 -24.96 -11.54 -1.53
N ILE A 711 -24.97 -12.86 -1.35
CA ILE A 711 -24.53 -13.52 -0.12
C ILE A 711 -23.31 -14.38 -0.41
N ILE A 712 -22.25 -14.19 0.37
CA ILE A 712 -20.98 -14.91 0.33
C ILE A 712 -20.86 -15.69 1.64
N ASN A 713 -21.06 -17.02 1.59
CA ASN A 713 -20.93 -17.88 2.77
C ASN A 713 -19.44 -18.20 3.03
N LEU A 714 -19.00 -18.09 4.29
CA LEU A 714 -17.64 -18.42 4.70
C LEU A 714 -17.44 -19.93 4.79
N ASN A 715 -16.23 -20.42 4.50
CA ASN A 715 -15.89 -21.83 4.60
C ASN A 715 -14.45 -22.03 5.15
N PRO A 716 -14.30 -22.46 6.42
CA PRO A 716 -15.35 -22.65 7.42
C PRO A 716 -15.99 -21.31 7.85
N PRO A 717 -17.15 -21.34 8.53
CA PRO A 717 -17.64 -20.20 9.30
C PRO A 717 -16.57 -19.70 10.29
N LEU A 718 -16.46 -18.39 10.45
CA LEU A 718 -15.43 -17.76 11.28
C LEU A 718 -15.88 -17.76 12.76
N SER A 719 -15.17 -18.49 13.62
CA SER A 719 -15.47 -18.56 15.06
C SER A 719 -15.06 -17.27 15.79
N TYR A 720 -15.91 -16.79 16.70
CA TYR A 720 -15.55 -15.70 17.62
C TYR A 720 -14.43 -16.08 18.61
N PHE A 721 -14.22 -17.38 18.84
CA PHE A 721 -13.27 -17.94 19.79
C PHE A 721 -12.03 -18.54 19.12
N ASP A 722 -11.81 -18.25 17.84
CA ASP A 722 -10.68 -18.78 17.09
C ASP A 722 -9.34 -18.24 17.61
N LYS A 723 -8.52 -19.14 18.15
CA LYS A 723 -7.14 -18.88 18.58
C LYS A 723 -6.08 -19.48 17.64
N THR A 724 -6.47 -19.97 16.45
CA THR A 724 -5.50 -20.55 15.51
C THR A 724 -4.56 -19.47 14.95
N ILE A 725 -3.29 -19.82 14.80
CA ILE A 725 -2.26 -18.95 14.23
C ILE A 725 -2.04 -19.37 12.78
N VAL A 726 -2.20 -18.42 11.85
CA VAL A 726 -1.95 -18.64 10.42
C VAL A 726 -0.47 -18.42 10.13
N HIS A 727 0.30 -19.50 10.04
CA HIS A 727 1.68 -19.46 9.56
C HIS A 727 1.74 -19.33 8.04
N PHE A 728 2.73 -18.59 7.52
CA PHE A 728 2.94 -18.41 6.08
C PHE A 728 4.43 -18.45 5.72
N TYR A 729 4.72 -18.69 4.44
CA TYR A 729 6.09 -18.81 3.95
C TYR A 729 6.85 -17.49 4.12
N GLY A 730 8.01 -17.55 4.77
CA GLY A 730 8.85 -16.39 5.08
C GLY A 730 8.64 -15.80 6.47
N GLU A 731 7.78 -16.37 7.31
CA GLU A 731 7.79 -16.06 8.76
C GLU A 731 9.14 -16.48 9.37
N GLU A 732 9.94 -15.50 9.79
CA GLU A 732 11.19 -15.73 10.50
C GLU A 732 10.93 -16.13 11.97
N SER A 733 11.81 -16.95 12.53
CA SER A 733 11.83 -17.24 13.97
C SER A 733 12.19 -15.97 14.73
N PHE A 734 11.19 -15.32 15.28
CA PHE A 734 11.35 -14.18 16.18
C PHE A 734 11.68 -14.69 17.58
N GLU A 735 12.92 -14.43 18.04
CA GLU A 735 13.26 -14.51 19.45
C GLU A 735 12.74 -13.23 20.13
N PRO A 736 11.82 -13.33 21.11
CA PRO A 736 11.35 -12.16 21.83
C PRO A 736 12.47 -11.57 22.68
N ASP A 737 12.48 -10.25 22.81
CA ASP A 737 13.39 -9.60 23.74
C ASP A 737 13.01 -9.99 25.17
N SER A 738 13.86 -10.83 25.78
CA SER A 738 13.65 -11.43 27.09
C SER A 738 13.48 -10.39 28.18
N GLY A 739 14.01 -9.16 28.00
CA GLY A 739 13.73 -8.01 28.84
C GLY A 739 14.15 -8.16 30.30
N ILE A 740 15.05 -9.09 30.60
CA ILE A 740 15.71 -9.20 31.90
C ILE A 740 16.82 -8.16 31.92
N GLU A 741 16.66 -7.13 32.76
CA GLU A 741 17.76 -6.22 33.11
C GLU A 741 18.88 -7.05 33.77
N GLY A 742 20.14 -6.68 33.51
CA GLY A 742 21.28 -7.42 34.06
C GLY A 742 21.30 -7.38 35.59
N ASP A 743 21.13 -8.54 36.20
CA ASP A 743 21.93 -8.88 37.37
C ASP A 743 23.36 -9.11 36.86
N ASP A 744 24.31 -8.30 37.32
CA ASP A 744 25.75 -8.51 37.11
C ASP A 744 26.21 -9.73 37.92
N GLU A 745 25.83 -10.95 37.51
CA GLU A 745 26.59 -12.15 37.88
C GLU A 745 27.87 -12.18 37.03
N GLU A 746 29.01 -12.00 37.68
CA GLU A 746 30.33 -12.08 37.05
C GLU A 746 30.49 -13.43 36.34
N GLU A 747 30.63 -13.43 35.01
CA GLU A 747 31.05 -14.64 34.26
C GLU A 747 32.46 -15.06 34.73
N GLU A 748 32.52 -15.94 35.73
CA GLU A 748 33.71 -16.74 36.00
C GLU A 748 34.03 -17.56 34.74
N LYS A 749 35.11 -17.18 34.06
CA LYS A 749 35.63 -17.92 32.92
C LYS A 749 36.15 -19.28 33.37
N GLU A 750 35.36 -20.33 33.14
CA GLU A 750 35.92 -21.68 33.04
C GLU A 750 36.75 -21.77 31.76
N GLU A 751 38.08 -21.73 31.91
CA GLU A 751 39.02 -22.08 30.86
C GLU A 751 38.98 -23.60 30.64
N GLU A 752 38.31 -24.09 29.59
CA GLU A 752 38.47 -25.49 29.17
C GLU A 752 39.90 -25.72 28.64
N GLU A 753 40.70 -26.45 29.41
CA GLU A 753 42.04 -26.89 29.02
C GLU A 753 41.98 -27.79 27.77
N ILE A 754 42.65 -27.36 26.69
CA ILE A 754 42.88 -28.21 25.51
C ILE A 754 43.95 -29.24 25.87
N GLU A 755 43.54 -30.46 26.23
CA GLU A 755 44.47 -31.56 26.49
C GLU A 755 45.11 -32.06 25.18
N ILE A 756 46.37 -31.68 24.95
CA ILE A 756 47.16 -32.10 23.79
C ILE A 756 47.68 -33.52 24.01
N ILE A 757 47.13 -34.48 23.26
CA ILE A 757 47.73 -35.83 23.15
C ILE A 757 48.47 -35.96 21.81
N GLU A 758 49.80 -36.02 21.88
CA GLU A 758 50.67 -36.30 20.74
C GLU A 758 50.44 -37.70 20.16
N VAL A 759 50.35 -37.81 18.82
CA VAL A 759 50.70 -39.04 18.10
C VAL A 759 51.68 -38.71 16.98
N LYS A 760 52.84 -39.38 17.02
CA LYS A 760 53.99 -39.12 16.14
C LYS A 760 53.78 -39.61 14.71
N LYS A 761 54.43 -38.93 13.75
CA LYS A 761 54.57 -39.37 12.34
C LYS A 761 55.87 -40.15 12.10
N GLU A 762 55.70 -41.33 11.48
CA GLU A 762 56.60 -42.13 10.62
C GLU A 762 55.62 -42.98 9.73
N GLY A 763 55.81 -43.38 8.47
CA GLY A 763 56.82 -43.24 7.40
C GLY A 763 56.54 -44.35 6.33
N GLU A 764 56.79 -44.26 5.01
CA GLU A 764 57.31 -43.23 4.09
C GLU A 764 56.72 -43.45 2.64
N ASP A 765 56.63 -42.39 1.83
CA ASP A 765 56.57 -42.30 0.34
C ASP A 765 55.51 -42.94 -0.62
N GLU A 766 55.28 -42.15 -1.69
CA GLU A 766 54.85 -42.43 -3.09
C GLU A 766 53.51 -43.11 -3.48
N GLY A 767 52.75 -42.42 -4.36
CA GLY A 767 51.69 -43.03 -5.20
C GLY A 767 50.61 -42.05 -5.68
N GLU A 768 50.67 -41.60 -6.95
CA GLU A 768 49.53 -40.92 -7.61
C GLU A 768 48.33 -41.87 -7.76
N VAL A 769 47.11 -41.41 -7.45
CA VAL A 769 45.87 -42.08 -7.89
C VAL A 769 44.87 -41.06 -8.44
N LYS A 770 44.48 -41.27 -9.70
CA LYS A 770 43.25 -40.77 -10.30
C LYS A 770 42.18 -41.86 -10.17
N GLU A 771 40.98 -41.50 -9.71
CA GLU A 771 39.71 -42.24 -9.87
C GLU A 771 38.63 -41.14 -9.90
N GLU A 772 37.73 -40.99 -10.88
CA GLU A 772 37.03 -41.96 -11.74
C GLU A 772 36.13 -42.92 -10.94
N ILE A 773 34.87 -42.51 -10.73
CA ILE A 773 33.85 -43.29 -10.03
C ILE A 773 32.69 -43.56 -10.98
N LEU A 774 32.34 -44.84 -11.17
CA LEU A 774 31.16 -45.28 -11.89
C LEU A 774 30.55 -46.54 -11.21
N LEU A 775 29.21 -46.58 -11.16
CA LEU A 775 28.34 -47.77 -11.02
C LEU A 775 28.15 -48.48 -9.64
N LYS A 776 27.02 -48.11 -9.00
CA LYS A 776 25.76 -48.91 -8.84
C LYS A 776 25.61 -50.11 -7.86
N ASP A 777 24.42 -50.07 -7.22
CA ASP A 777 23.53 -51.15 -6.76
C ASP A 777 24.05 -52.11 -5.63
N GLU A 778 23.26 -52.69 -4.70
CA GLU A 778 21.80 -52.80 -4.51
C GLU A 778 21.41 -53.20 -3.03
N ASN A 779 20.09 -53.31 -2.74
CA ASN A 779 19.35 -53.81 -1.53
C ASN A 779 18.67 -52.73 -0.66
N GLN A 780 17.33 -52.58 -0.65
CA GLN A 780 16.26 -53.39 0.02
C GLN A 780 16.41 -53.43 1.56
N GLU A 781 15.39 -53.20 2.40
CA GLU A 781 13.93 -52.90 2.29
C GLU A 781 13.50 -52.32 3.69
N ILE A 782 12.44 -51.51 3.94
CA ILE A 782 11.01 -51.88 4.01
C ILE A 782 10.14 -50.68 4.55
N LEU A 783 8.90 -50.54 4.05
CA LEU A 783 7.69 -49.84 4.58
C LEU A 783 7.75 -48.45 5.28
N ILE A 784 7.23 -47.41 4.59
CA ILE A 784 5.93 -46.77 4.94
C ILE A 784 5.10 -46.63 3.65
N ALA A 785 3.80 -46.93 3.71
CA ALA A 785 2.92 -47.02 2.54
C ALA A 785 2.24 -45.69 2.15
N THR A 786 1.78 -45.62 0.89
CA THR A 786 1.30 -44.40 0.22
C THR A 786 -0.22 -44.34 0.02
N SER A 787 -0.74 -43.12 -0.06
CA SER A 787 -1.92 -42.71 -0.86
C SER A 787 -1.84 -41.18 -1.03
N SER A 788 -2.08 -40.55 -2.18
CA SER A 788 -2.76 -41.00 -3.40
C SER A 788 -2.03 -40.57 -4.69
N LYS A 789 -2.54 -41.01 -5.85
CA LYS A 789 -2.06 -40.64 -7.20
C LYS A 789 -3.01 -39.65 -7.90
N HIS A 790 -2.46 -38.92 -8.88
CA HIS A 790 -3.09 -37.89 -9.73
C HIS A 790 -3.33 -36.58 -8.96
N ILE A 791 -2.84 -35.42 -9.42
CA ILE A 791 -2.95 -34.88 -10.79
C ILE A 791 -1.60 -34.42 -11.36
N LYS A 792 -1.35 -34.69 -12.65
CA LYS A 792 -0.36 -33.94 -13.46
C LYS A 792 -1.12 -32.92 -14.32
N ASN A 793 -0.99 -31.64 -13.99
CA ASN A 793 -1.01 -30.51 -14.92
C ASN A 793 -0.78 -29.21 -14.12
N VAL A 794 0.48 -28.81 -13.98
CA VAL A 794 0.84 -27.46 -13.51
C VAL A 794 1.12 -26.63 -14.75
N GLN A 795 0.13 -25.84 -15.16
CA GLN A 795 0.23 -24.87 -16.23
C GLN A 795 0.16 -23.47 -15.59
N LYS A 796 1.04 -22.55 -16.01
CA LYS A 796 1.21 -21.21 -15.42
C LYS A 796 -0.13 -20.46 -15.28
N PRO A 797 -0.56 -20.00 -14.08
CA PRO A 797 -1.83 -19.25 -13.93
C PRO A 797 -1.72 -17.73 -14.13
N ALA A 798 -0.56 -17.13 -13.80
CA ALA A 798 -0.45 -15.70 -13.46
C ALA A 798 -0.75 -14.68 -14.59
N GLU A 799 -0.83 -15.10 -15.86
CA GLU A 799 -1.21 -14.21 -16.97
C GLU A 799 -2.72 -14.22 -17.24
N ASN A 800 -3.40 -15.37 -17.12
CA ASN A 800 -4.84 -15.50 -17.41
C ASN A 800 -5.74 -14.81 -16.37
N GLU A 801 -5.31 -14.71 -15.10
CA GLU A 801 -6.11 -14.07 -14.04
C GLU A 801 -6.21 -12.55 -14.23
N LYS A 802 -5.14 -11.90 -14.73
CA LYS A 802 -5.18 -10.47 -15.10
C LYS A 802 -6.10 -10.20 -16.29
N GLU A 803 -6.12 -11.10 -17.27
CA GLU A 803 -6.91 -10.94 -18.48
C GLU A 803 -8.42 -11.07 -18.17
N ASN A 804 -8.81 -12.06 -17.35
CA ASN A 804 -10.20 -12.22 -16.90
C ASN A 804 -10.72 -11.05 -16.05
N LEU A 805 -9.90 -10.50 -15.14
CA LEU A 805 -10.29 -9.35 -14.33
C LEU A 805 -10.51 -8.11 -15.23
N LYS A 806 -9.58 -7.88 -16.16
CA LYS A 806 -9.64 -6.78 -17.13
C LYS A 806 -10.87 -6.89 -18.05
N ASP A 807 -11.19 -8.07 -18.57
CA ASP A 807 -12.38 -8.31 -19.41
C ASP A 807 -13.71 -8.09 -18.66
N ALA A 808 -13.75 -8.39 -17.36
CA ALA A 808 -14.91 -8.06 -16.51
C ALA A 808 -15.02 -6.54 -16.28
N MET A 809 -13.90 -5.86 -16.03
CA MET A 809 -13.84 -4.40 -15.82
C MET A 809 -14.16 -3.62 -17.11
N GLU A 810 -13.67 -4.05 -18.28
CA GLU A 810 -13.98 -3.42 -19.57
C GLU A 810 -15.46 -3.57 -19.95
N LYS A 811 -16.15 -4.66 -19.57
CA LYS A 811 -17.60 -4.80 -19.80
C LYS A 811 -18.43 -3.78 -19.02
N ILE A 812 -18.04 -3.49 -17.78
CA ILE A 812 -18.74 -2.52 -16.90
C ILE A 812 -18.43 -1.07 -17.33
N LEU A 813 -17.26 -0.81 -17.90
CA LEU A 813 -16.92 0.51 -18.47
C LEU A 813 -17.66 0.83 -19.79
N ASN A 814 -18.27 -0.18 -20.42
CA ASN A 814 -19.01 -0.07 -21.69
C ASN A 814 -20.54 -0.19 -21.51
N SER A 815 -21.04 -0.28 -20.27
CA SER A 815 -22.47 -0.31 -19.90
C SER A 815 -22.86 0.98 -19.17
#